data_AF-A0A395JNY5-F1
#
_entry.id   AF-A0A395JNY5-F1
#
_cell.length_a   1.000
_cell.length_b   1.000
_cell.length_c   1.000
_cell.angle_alpha   90.00
_cell.angle_beta   90.00
_cell.angle_gamma   90.00
#
_symmetry.space_group_name_H-M   'P 1'
#
loop_
_entity.id
_entity.type
_entity.pdbx_description
1 polymer ?
#
loop_
_entity_poly.entity_id
_entity_poly.type
_entity_poly.pdbx_seq_one_letter_code
_entity_poly.pdbx_strand_id
1 'polypeptide(L)'
;MRKIVVHGVHRSGTSASAGILERAGLWYADEQNKMPPRVDNQKGFWERLDVVELNDKILASLNMSWFTLAPALSNSELMDVGSEYLDQIRVIADQLNEHDDWFLKEPRLSITWPLWKSHLNATHHVWVVRHPISVAKSLHTRNGIPIEQGLVFWYHQTRMLASSLVDEPNVFCVEFDGGGAFESKLNEFLQGVSTLAESSGEEASDEQRIFDSGLVKHFNDDASKQLSNFPVIEKAWKYAVAGDAAKILALPEVSLSEFSWHDLESRMVFSIEAARFERDQAQLNSQRDNDAQRWSAEKLRLEQEWHASDRSLNEVKTELGEQQKQLKEYREKITKLECQAEELQEKNTKLECQAEERHSQLIDVAVDLKHFMRSKRYTLMALMNKVFVRLRLIKHRTLHSAFDKSTHGITSVELENVLPADSTRLLMLKGFLRNPRSFLRRVNRKRVVKALRLLVGKNDGDIAVRQALLQYDVVDPGGNSSLDIHVPSECPDWPETKLEFQLPAAPVVSIVIPVFNNYLTTFSCLLSIHKHTDNHSLLFEVIIADDCSSDQTAQLGEYVKGIRIVRGDENQGFLLNCNSSVTAARGKFIVLLNNDTNVQAGWLSELISPLEHCPEIGITGPKFVYPDGRLQEAGGIIFSDASGWNYGRFDQPNKPEYEFSRDVDYVSGACLVFKKSLWSRIGGFDTEFAPAYYEDTDFCFQARALGLRVRFVASSTVVHFEGVSHGSNEDSGIKKYQVTNRKKFREKWQQTLDAEHYTGPEDLFSARVHGRDKKTVLFVDHHVPFHDKDAGSKVAQRYVELMVERGIHVIFLGDNFYPHQPYTRELQSLGVEVLYGEYFKNNWYAWLQEHAHTIDAVYLNRPHITVNYIDKILALENPPFLAYHGADLHYIRVGREELLGIRDADARSSDEWKEIEFDIMRKCDISMWLSENEVDTVKKEDPSINVAYKPMYWFEQSDVDVGRHSVRDRNILFVGGFGHPPNLDGINWFLDKIFPEVLAIVPDVKLSIIGSNSPAHITNLQSDAIDVLGYVSESELVSAYGQARVSIVPLRYGAGVKGKVIESMQYGVPVVTTPIGAEGLPGDANAYLSVRDTEQGVIDQLVLLLTSDDACDSQVSLADKALIEYFSKDAALTALTTILGLDKSDEV
;
A
#
# COMPACT_ATOMS: atom_id res chain seq x y z
N MET A 1 -15.38 46.76 1.07
CA MET A 1 -15.84 45.38 0.91
C MET A 1 -15.66 44.94 -0.53
N ARG A 2 -14.54 44.27 -0.78
CA ARG A 2 -14.04 43.77 -2.07
C ARG A 2 -14.46 42.31 -2.18
N LYS A 3 -15.61 42.05 -2.82
CA LYS A 3 -16.19 40.72 -2.95
C LYS A 3 -16.18 40.31 -4.41
N ILE A 4 -15.21 39.49 -4.79
CA ILE A 4 -14.80 39.31 -6.19
C ILE A 4 -14.95 37.86 -6.63
N VAL A 5 -15.63 37.61 -7.75
CA VAL A 5 -15.65 36.26 -8.35
C VAL A 5 -14.81 36.25 -9.62
N VAL A 6 -13.86 35.32 -9.68
CA VAL A 6 -12.96 35.13 -10.83
C VAL A 6 -13.55 34.07 -11.75
N HIS A 7 -13.94 34.51 -12.93
CA HIS A 7 -14.55 33.72 -13.99
C HIS A 7 -13.55 33.45 -15.11
N GLY A 8 -13.59 32.26 -15.70
CA GLY A 8 -12.81 31.94 -16.88
C GLY A 8 -12.84 30.45 -17.20
N VAL A 9 -12.66 30.14 -18.48
CA VAL A 9 -12.55 28.76 -18.98
C VAL A 9 -11.35 28.08 -18.32
N HIS A 10 -11.42 26.77 -18.09
CA HIS A 10 -10.28 26.01 -17.59
C HIS A 10 -9.02 26.28 -18.46
N ARG A 11 -7.88 26.56 -17.81
CA ARG A 11 -6.59 26.99 -18.44
C ARG A 11 -6.58 28.39 -19.07
N SER A 12 -7.57 29.25 -18.81
CA SER A 12 -7.55 30.65 -19.26
C SER A 12 -6.64 31.57 -18.44
N GLY A 13 -5.99 31.06 -17.39
CA GLY A 13 -5.10 31.87 -16.53
C GLY A 13 -5.77 32.44 -15.27
N THR A 14 -6.95 31.93 -14.89
CA THR A 14 -7.68 32.33 -13.66
C THR A 14 -6.86 32.20 -12.38
N SER A 15 -5.93 31.24 -12.29
CA SER A 15 -5.01 31.12 -11.14
C SER A 15 -4.06 32.31 -11.01
N ALA A 16 -3.64 32.92 -12.12
CA ALA A 16 -2.78 34.11 -12.08
C ALA A 16 -3.54 35.32 -11.50
N SER A 17 -4.81 35.49 -11.88
CA SER A 17 -5.68 36.51 -11.28
C SER A 17 -5.89 36.25 -9.79
N ALA A 18 -6.17 35.01 -9.40
CA ALA A 18 -6.37 34.64 -7.99
C ALA A 18 -5.14 34.92 -7.13
N GLY A 19 -3.93 34.61 -7.62
CA GLY A 19 -2.68 34.93 -6.92
C GLY A 19 -2.43 36.44 -6.76
N ILE A 20 -2.91 37.28 -7.67
CA ILE A 20 -2.84 38.74 -7.53
C ILE A 20 -3.86 39.22 -6.48
N LEU A 21 -5.07 38.67 -6.47
CA LEU A 21 -6.12 39.02 -5.49
C LEU A 21 -5.72 38.64 -4.05
N GLU A 22 -5.12 37.46 -3.86
CA GLU A 22 -4.60 37.04 -2.55
C GLU A 22 -3.51 38.00 -2.07
N ARG A 23 -2.55 38.37 -2.93
CA ARG A 23 -1.50 39.35 -2.59
C ARG A 23 -2.06 40.74 -2.26
N ALA A 24 -3.20 41.10 -2.84
CA ALA A 24 -3.93 42.33 -2.51
C ALA A 24 -4.72 42.24 -1.19
N GLY A 25 -4.60 41.12 -0.47
CA GLY A 25 -5.15 40.90 0.86
C GLY A 25 -6.60 40.42 0.88
N LEU A 26 -7.12 39.87 -0.22
CA LEU A 26 -8.46 39.28 -0.23
C LEU A 26 -8.40 37.82 0.25
N TRP A 27 -9.31 37.46 1.15
CA TRP A 27 -9.44 36.10 1.66
C TRP A 27 -10.19 35.20 0.65
N TYR A 28 -9.91 33.90 0.60
CA TYR A 28 -10.68 32.97 -0.25
C TYR A 28 -11.09 31.67 0.44
N ALA A 29 -10.27 31.19 1.39
CA ALA A 29 -10.56 29.96 2.12
C ALA A 29 -9.81 29.91 3.46
N ASP A 30 -10.40 29.22 4.43
CA ASP A 30 -9.67 28.74 5.62
C ASP A 30 -8.72 27.59 5.25
N GLU A 31 -7.68 27.36 6.05
CA GLU A 31 -6.65 26.33 5.79
C GLU A 31 -7.23 24.95 5.45
N GLN A 32 -8.29 24.53 6.14
CA GLN A 32 -8.96 23.25 5.90
C GLN A 32 -9.69 23.15 4.55
N ASN A 33 -10.05 24.29 3.96
CA ASN A 33 -10.79 24.39 2.70
C ASN A 33 -9.90 24.84 1.53
N LYS A 34 -8.60 25.07 1.74
CA LYS A 34 -7.66 25.37 0.66
C LYS A 34 -7.35 24.10 -0.12
N MET A 35 -7.45 24.15 -1.46
CA MET A 35 -6.99 23.03 -2.27
C MET A 35 -5.47 22.83 -2.06
N PRO A 36 -5.00 21.61 -1.75
CA PRO A 36 -3.58 21.36 -1.53
C PRO A 36 -2.77 21.56 -2.83
N PRO A 37 -1.52 22.04 -2.73
CA PRO A 37 -0.62 22.14 -3.87
C PRO A 37 -0.34 20.76 -4.47
N ARG A 38 -0.14 20.71 -5.79
CA ARG A 38 0.20 19.48 -6.52
C ARG A 38 1.59 19.60 -7.14
N VAL A 39 2.19 18.46 -7.51
CA VAL A 39 3.52 18.39 -8.14
C VAL A 39 3.58 19.24 -9.43
N ASP A 40 2.48 19.31 -10.18
CA ASP A 40 2.35 20.10 -11.41
C ASP A 40 1.94 21.57 -11.18
N ASN A 41 1.69 21.97 -9.93
CA ASN A 41 1.40 23.35 -9.53
C ASN A 41 1.71 23.56 -8.03
N GLN A 42 2.99 23.78 -7.73
CA GLN A 42 3.52 23.90 -6.36
C GLN A 42 2.99 25.11 -5.58
N LYS A 43 2.38 26.09 -6.27
CA LYS A 43 1.82 27.31 -5.64
C LYS A 43 0.35 27.16 -5.22
N GLY A 44 -0.28 26.01 -5.48
CA GLY A 44 -1.71 25.80 -5.22
C GLY A 44 -2.60 26.35 -6.33
N PHE A 45 -3.89 26.00 -6.32
CA PHE A 45 -4.84 26.41 -7.36
C PHE A 45 -5.81 27.54 -6.95
N TRP A 46 -5.66 28.10 -5.74
CA TRP A 46 -6.53 29.14 -5.16
C TRP A 46 -8.03 28.83 -5.24
N GLU A 47 -8.36 27.54 -5.29
CA GLU A 47 -9.71 27.00 -5.31
C GLU A 47 -10.07 26.53 -3.91
N ARG A 48 -11.34 26.65 -3.55
CA ARG A 48 -11.86 26.08 -2.31
C ARG A 48 -12.30 24.64 -2.52
N LEU A 49 -11.88 23.74 -1.64
CA LEU A 49 -12.17 22.30 -1.73
C LEU A 49 -13.68 22.02 -1.67
N ASP A 50 -14.39 22.67 -0.76
CA ASP A 50 -15.85 22.56 -0.58
C ASP A 50 -16.63 22.96 -1.85
N VAL A 51 -16.21 24.04 -2.52
CA VAL A 51 -16.81 24.51 -3.77
C VAL A 51 -16.49 23.56 -4.93
N VAL A 52 -15.28 23.02 -5.01
CA VAL A 52 -14.88 22.05 -6.05
C VAL A 52 -15.70 20.77 -5.94
N GLU A 53 -15.79 20.19 -4.73
CA GLU A 53 -16.56 18.97 -4.49
C GLU A 53 -18.05 19.15 -4.80
N LEU A 54 -18.61 20.30 -4.42
CA LEU A 54 -20.01 20.59 -4.69
C LEU A 54 -20.29 20.78 -6.18
N ASN A 55 -19.43 21.53 -6.90
CA ASN A 55 -19.57 21.69 -8.34
C ASN A 55 -19.39 20.37 -9.10
N ASP A 56 -18.47 19.49 -8.68
CA ASP A 56 -18.31 18.16 -9.28
C ASP A 56 -19.57 17.28 -9.04
N LYS A 57 -20.18 17.35 -7.85
CA LYS A 57 -21.46 16.66 -7.57
C LYS A 57 -22.61 17.19 -8.44
N ILE A 58 -22.74 18.52 -8.58
CA ILE A 58 -23.78 19.15 -9.41
C ILE A 58 -23.64 18.72 -10.87
N LEU A 59 -22.41 18.74 -11.40
CA LEU A 59 -22.15 18.32 -12.79
C LEU A 59 -22.40 16.81 -12.98
N ALA A 60 -21.99 15.97 -12.02
CA ALA A 60 -22.22 14.54 -12.09
C ALA A 60 -23.72 14.19 -12.12
N SER A 61 -24.56 14.92 -11.39
CA SER A 61 -26.03 14.75 -11.43
C SER A 61 -26.67 15.10 -12.77
N LEU A 62 -25.95 15.86 -13.62
CA LEU A 62 -26.32 16.14 -15.00
C LEU A 62 -25.73 15.12 -16.00
N ASN A 63 -25.08 14.04 -15.53
CA ASN A 63 -24.21 13.17 -16.34
C ASN A 63 -23.12 13.96 -17.10
N MET A 64 -22.69 15.09 -16.52
CA MET A 64 -21.68 15.96 -17.07
C MET A 64 -20.42 15.92 -16.21
N SER A 65 -19.31 16.27 -16.85
CA SER A 65 -18.05 16.59 -16.19
C SER A 65 -17.64 18.00 -16.60
N TRP A 66 -16.62 18.54 -15.95
CA TRP A 66 -16.08 19.86 -16.30
C TRP A 66 -15.55 19.96 -17.75
N PHE A 67 -15.30 18.83 -18.43
CA PHE A 67 -14.82 18.76 -19.81
C PHE A 67 -15.85 18.19 -20.81
N THR A 68 -17.10 17.96 -20.40
CA THR A 68 -18.15 17.47 -21.30
C THR A 68 -18.48 18.53 -22.36
N LEU A 69 -18.36 18.17 -23.64
CA LEU A 69 -18.78 18.99 -24.79
C LEU A 69 -20.30 18.96 -24.92
N ALA A 70 -21.01 19.64 -24.02
CA ALA A 70 -22.46 19.77 -24.10
C ALA A 70 -22.82 21.06 -24.85
N PRO A 71 -23.31 20.99 -26.09
CA PRO A 71 -24.01 22.12 -26.68
C PRO A 71 -25.36 22.23 -25.95
N ALA A 72 -25.56 23.35 -25.25
CA ALA A 72 -26.85 23.76 -24.68
C ALA A 72 -27.33 23.04 -23.39
N LEU A 73 -26.57 23.14 -22.30
CA LEU A 73 -27.21 23.13 -20.97
C LEU A 73 -27.91 24.48 -20.77
N SER A 74 -29.24 24.49 -20.70
CA SER A 74 -29.98 25.72 -20.38
C SER A 74 -29.84 26.07 -18.90
N ASN A 75 -29.90 27.38 -18.57
CA ASN A 75 -29.98 27.81 -17.18
C ASN A 75 -31.18 27.20 -16.44
N SER A 76 -32.28 26.89 -17.14
CA SER A 76 -33.43 26.18 -16.55
C SER A 76 -33.10 24.75 -16.14
N GLU A 77 -32.45 23.98 -17.01
CA GLU A 77 -32.07 22.59 -16.70
C GLU A 77 -31.05 22.51 -15.57
N LEU A 78 -30.10 23.45 -15.53
CA LEU A 78 -29.18 23.58 -14.42
C LEU A 78 -29.89 23.93 -13.11
N MET A 79 -30.89 24.83 -13.14
CA MET A 79 -31.66 25.21 -11.95
C MET A 79 -32.56 24.08 -11.44
N ASP A 80 -33.13 23.27 -12.33
CA ASP A 80 -33.98 22.14 -11.97
C ASP A 80 -33.18 21.08 -11.20
N VAL A 81 -32.03 20.66 -11.74
CA VAL A 81 -31.16 19.65 -11.10
C VAL A 81 -30.37 20.23 -9.92
N GLY A 82 -29.94 21.49 -10.02
CA GLY A 82 -29.20 22.17 -8.98
C GLY A 82 -30.03 22.55 -7.75
N SER A 83 -31.37 22.48 -7.83
CA SER A 83 -32.27 22.85 -6.74
C SER A 83 -32.04 22.04 -5.45
N GLU A 84 -31.65 20.76 -5.58
CA GLU A 84 -31.34 19.87 -4.46
C GLU A 84 -30.06 20.28 -3.70
N TYR A 85 -29.20 21.09 -4.32
CA TYR A 85 -27.92 21.52 -3.76
C TYR A 85 -27.96 22.94 -3.18
N LEU A 86 -29.10 23.64 -3.28
CA LEU A 86 -29.21 25.04 -2.85
C LEU A 86 -28.90 25.25 -1.37
N ASP A 87 -29.26 24.30 -0.49
CA ASP A 87 -28.95 24.41 0.95
C ASP A 87 -27.44 24.31 1.21
N GLN A 88 -26.72 23.48 0.46
CA GLN A 88 -25.26 23.37 0.56
C GLN A 88 -24.56 24.61 -0.01
N ILE A 89 -25.07 25.13 -1.14
CA ILE A 89 -24.62 26.40 -1.73
C ILE A 89 -24.80 27.55 -0.74
N ARG A 90 -25.95 27.62 -0.05
CA ARG A 90 -26.22 28.64 0.97
C ARG A 90 -25.23 28.60 2.11
N VAL A 91 -24.93 27.42 2.65
CA VAL A 91 -23.96 27.28 3.76
C VAL A 91 -22.58 27.81 3.36
N ILE A 92 -22.10 27.47 2.18
CA ILE A 92 -20.79 27.94 1.69
C ILE A 92 -20.83 29.44 1.38
N ALA A 93 -21.93 29.91 0.78
CA ALA A 93 -22.10 31.32 0.46
C ALA A 93 -22.20 32.19 1.72
N ASP A 94 -22.88 31.73 2.77
CA ASP A 94 -22.97 32.43 4.05
C ASP A 94 -21.57 32.58 4.69
N GLN A 95 -20.77 31.51 4.68
CA GLN A 95 -19.37 31.58 5.12
C GLN A 95 -18.56 32.60 4.33
N LEU A 96 -18.68 32.63 3.00
CA LEU A 96 -18.02 33.65 2.18
C LEU A 96 -18.53 35.05 2.51
N ASN A 97 -19.84 35.21 2.66
CA ASN A 97 -20.50 36.50 2.87
C ASN A 97 -20.17 37.13 4.22
N GLU A 98 -19.79 36.34 5.24
CA GLU A 98 -19.31 36.77 6.56
C GLU A 98 -18.00 37.57 6.48
N HIS A 99 -17.18 37.37 5.44
CA HIS A 99 -15.97 38.14 5.23
C HIS A 99 -16.26 39.45 4.48
N ASP A 100 -15.62 40.53 4.93
CA ASP A 100 -15.75 41.85 4.31
C ASP A 100 -15.06 41.94 2.94
N ASP A 101 -13.91 41.28 2.79
CA ASP A 101 -13.08 41.25 1.58
C ASP A 101 -12.71 39.79 1.23
N TRP A 102 -13.35 39.24 0.19
CA TRP A 102 -13.11 37.88 -0.27
C TRP A 102 -13.08 37.75 -1.79
N PHE A 103 -12.40 36.72 -2.29
CA PHE A 103 -12.53 36.27 -3.67
C PHE A 103 -12.89 34.79 -3.77
N LEU A 104 -13.63 34.43 -4.81
CA LEU A 104 -13.91 33.03 -5.15
C LEU A 104 -13.43 32.76 -6.56
N LYS A 105 -12.58 31.74 -6.71
CA LYS A 105 -12.10 31.25 -7.99
C LYS A 105 -12.33 29.74 -8.06
N GLU A 106 -13.10 29.31 -9.04
CA GLU A 106 -13.22 27.89 -9.40
C GLU A 106 -13.66 27.79 -10.87
N PRO A 107 -12.92 27.09 -11.75
CA PRO A 107 -13.20 27.07 -13.20
C PRO A 107 -14.60 26.57 -13.60
N ARG A 108 -15.22 25.65 -12.84
CA ARG A 108 -16.56 25.12 -13.14
C ARG A 108 -17.67 26.11 -12.81
N LEU A 109 -17.40 27.18 -12.05
CA LEU A 109 -18.32 28.30 -11.91
C LEU A 109 -18.69 28.91 -13.28
N SER A 110 -17.84 28.77 -14.31
CA SER A 110 -18.21 29.15 -15.67
C SER A 110 -19.46 28.44 -16.22
N ILE A 111 -19.82 27.28 -15.63
CA ILE A 111 -21.01 26.49 -15.94
C ILE A 111 -22.04 26.67 -14.83
N THR A 112 -21.64 26.56 -13.56
CA THR A 112 -22.57 26.49 -12.42
C THR A 112 -22.97 27.85 -11.83
N TRP A 113 -22.41 28.98 -12.30
CA TRP A 113 -22.67 30.32 -11.77
C TRP A 113 -24.16 30.66 -11.53
N PRO A 114 -25.11 30.29 -12.42
CA PRO A 114 -26.53 30.57 -12.19
C PRO A 114 -27.09 30.06 -10.84
N LEU A 115 -26.53 28.98 -10.29
CA LEU A 115 -26.92 28.44 -8.97
C LEU A 115 -26.30 29.22 -7.80
N TRP A 116 -25.11 29.79 -7.99
CA TRP A 116 -24.35 30.46 -6.95
C TRP A 116 -24.73 31.93 -6.79
N LYS A 117 -25.12 32.61 -7.89
CA LYS A 117 -25.33 34.06 -7.91
C LYS A 117 -26.42 34.57 -6.97
N SER A 118 -27.45 33.77 -6.68
CA SER A 118 -28.53 34.16 -5.75
C SER A 118 -28.13 34.11 -4.28
N HIS A 119 -26.98 33.50 -3.97
CA HIS A 119 -26.52 33.26 -2.60
C HIS A 119 -25.25 34.02 -2.25
N LEU A 120 -24.43 34.40 -3.23
CA LEU A 120 -23.23 35.19 -3.02
C LEU A 120 -23.51 36.69 -3.16
N ASN A 121 -23.03 37.51 -2.21
CA ASN A 121 -23.09 38.97 -2.32
C ASN A 121 -21.86 39.58 -3.01
N ALA A 122 -21.44 38.97 -4.12
CA ALA A 122 -20.34 39.45 -4.95
C ALA A 122 -20.64 40.87 -5.46
N THR A 123 -19.66 41.76 -5.35
CA THR A 123 -19.80 43.17 -5.79
C THR A 123 -19.14 43.43 -7.13
N HIS A 124 -18.19 42.56 -7.53
CA HIS A 124 -17.44 42.66 -8.78
C HIS A 124 -17.12 41.28 -9.36
N HIS A 125 -17.02 41.21 -10.68
CA HIS A 125 -16.67 39.99 -11.40
C HIS A 125 -15.43 40.22 -12.26
N VAL A 126 -14.45 39.32 -12.22
CA VAL A 126 -13.26 39.37 -13.08
C VAL A 126 -13.37 38.24 -14.10
N TRP A 127 -13.59 38.56 -15.37
CA TRP A 127 -13.62 37.59 -16.45
C TRP A 127 -12.26 37.53 -17.15
N VAL A 128 -11.54 36.43 -16.93
CA VAL A 128 -10.23 36.17 -17.52
C VAL A 128 -10.37 35.47 -18.87
N VAL A 129 -10.01 36.17 -19.92
CA VAL A 129 -10.08 35.69 -21.31
C VAL A 129 -8.69 35.35 -21.82
N ARG A 130 -8.53 34.15 -22.37
CA ARG A 130 -7.31 33.69 -23.02
C ARG A 130 -7.61 33.26 -24.43
N HIS A 131 -6.63 33.38 -25.32
CA HIS A 131 -6.76 33.02 -26.71
C HIS A 131 -7.16 31.54 -26.88
N PRO A 132 -8.15 31.24 -27.74
CA PRO A 132 -8.74 29.90 -27.86
C PRO A 132 -7.72 28.81 -28.21
N ILE A 133 -6.78 29.10 -29.13
CA ILE A 133 -5.75 28.13 -29.55
C ILE A 133 -4.78 27.84 -28.41
N SER A 134 -4.46 28.84 -27.58
CA SER A 134 -3.56 28.68 -26.44
C SER A 134 -4.21 27.79 -25.37
N VAL A 135 -5.51 27.97 -25.14
CA VAL A 135 -6.29 27.09 -24.26
C VAL A 135 -6.37 25.67 -24.83
N ALA A 136 -6.72 25.52 -26.11
CA ALA A 136 -6.82 24.22 -26.78
C ALA A 136 -5.49 23.44 -26.77
N LYS A 137 -4.36 24.10 -27.07
CA LYS A 137 -3.03 23.50 -26.96
C LYS A 137 -2.70 23.08 -25.54
N SER A 138 -3.04 23.91 -24.55
CA SER A 138 -2.79 23.59 -23.14
C SER A 138 -3.60 22.37 -22.67
N LEU A 139 -4.84 22.24 -23.14
CA LEU A 139 -5.69 21.07 -22.88
C LEU A 139 -5.18 19.83 -23.62
N HIS A 140 -4.67 19.99 -24.85
CA HIS A 140 -4.06 18.89 -25.60
C HIS A 140 -2.81 18.34 -24.91
N THR A 141 -1.85 19.20 -24.57
CA THR A 141 -0.61 18.79 -23.92
C THR A 141 -0.83 18.15 -22.55
N ARG A 142 -1.78 18.66 -21.76
CA ARG A 142 -2.00 18.18 -20.38
C ARG A 142 -2.99 17.03 -20.28
N ASN A 143 -4.05 17.05 -21.09
CA ASN A 143 -5.20 16.15 -20.94
C ASN A 143 -5.43 15.27 -22.18
N GLY A 144 -4.61 15.37 -23.22
CA GLY A 144 -4.76 14.61 -24.46
C GLY A 144 -5.97 14.99 -25.31
N ILE A 145 -6.64 16.11 -25.00
CA ILE A 145 -7.85 16.55 -25.71
C ILE A 145 -7.45 17.04 -27.13
N PRO A 146 -8.06 16.55 -28.22
CA PRO A 146 -7.83 17.06 -29.57
C PRO A 146 -8.02 18.58 -29.67
N ILE A 147 -7.24 19.25 -30.52
CA ILE A 147 -7.24 20.72 -30.62
C ILE A 147 -8.63 21.25 -31.02
N GLU A 148 -9.32 20.56 -31.93
CA GLU A 148 -10.66 20.88 -32.40
C GLU A 148 -11.67 20.79 -31.26
N GLN A 149 -11.58 19.73 -30.46
CA GLN A 149 -12.38 19.57 -29.25
C GLN A 149 -12.07 20.66 -28.23
N GLY A 150 -10.81 21.03 -28.05
CA GLY A 150 -10.40 22.14 -27.19
C GLY A 150 -10.93 23.51 -27.63
N LEU A 151 -11.04 23.75 -28.94
CA LEU A 151 -11.60 24.99 -29.51
C LEU A 151 -13.12 25.06 -29.31
N VAL A 152 -13.84 23.97 -29.58
CA VAL A 152 -15.29 23.86 -29.36
C VAL A 152 -15.61 23.98 -27.87
N PHE A 153 -14.82 23.32 -27.02
CA PHE A 153 -14.90 23.43 -25.57
C PHE A 153 -14.76 24.89 -25.09
N TRP A 154 -13.71 25.57 -25.54
CA TRP A 154 -13.48 26.98 -25.20
C TRP A 154 -14.68 27.85 -25.64
N TYR A 155 -15.21 27.61 -26.83
CA TYR A 155 -16.32 28.37 -27.38
C TYR A 155 -17.62 28.20 -26.57
N HIS A 156 -18.01 26.96 -26.26
CA HIS A 156 -19.23 26.71 -25.49
C HIS A 156 -19.15 27.24 -24.06
N GLN A 157 -18.03 27.04 -23.35
CA GLN A 157 -17.88 27.60 -22.01
C GLN A 157 -17.89 29.13 -22.02
N THR A 158 -17.29 29.77 -23.04
CA THR A 158 -17.31 31.22 -23.19
C THR A 158 -18.73 31.75 -23.42
N ARG A 159 -19.56 31.05 -24.20
CA ARG A 159 -20.98 31.40 -24.39
C ARG A 159 -21.81 31.21 -23.12
N MET A 160 -21.63 30.11 -22.41
CA MET A 160 -22.32 29.84 -21.14
C MET A 160 -22.01 30.92 -20.11
N LEU A 161 -20.73 31.27 -19.99
CA LEU A 161 -20.29 32.33 -19.11
C LEU A 161 -20.83 33.71 -19.54
N ALA A 162 -20.84 34.01 -20.85
CA ALA A 162 -21.46 35.22 -21.38
C ALA A 162 -22.95 35.30 -21.03
N SER A 163 -23.70 34.19 -21.13
CA SER A 163 -25.12 34.13 -20.77
C SER A 163 -25.37 34.37 -19.29
N SER A 164 -24.40 34.01 -18.47
CA SER A 164 -24.50 34.10 -17.02
C SER A 164 -24.06 35.48 -16.50
N LEU A 165 -23.13 36.15 -17.18
CA LEU A 165 -22.57 37.45 -16.80
C LEU A 165 -23.26 38.65 -17.45
N VAL A 166 -24.09 38.47 -18.48
CA VAL A 166 -24.74 39.58 -19.19
C VAL A 166 -25.62 40.46 -18.29
N ASP A 167 -26.19 39.86 -17.24
CA ASP A 167 -27.06 40.54 -16.28
C ASP A 167 -26.34 40.93 -14.97
N GLU A 168 -25.05 40.61 -14.84
CA GLU A 168 -24.29 40.89 -13.62
C GLU A 168 -23.72 42.33 -13.65
N PRO A 169 -23.87 43.09 -12.55
CA PRO A 169 -23.25 44.41 -12.44
C PRO A 169 -21.73 44.28 -12.26
N ASN A 170 -20.97 45.25 -12.78
CA ASN A 170 -19.53 45.40 -12.54
C ASN A 170 -18.65 44.21 -12.99
N VAL A 171 -18.84 43.75 -14.23
CA VAL A 171 -17.96 42.75 -14.88
C VAL A 171 -16.73 43.41 -15.50
N PHE A 172 -15.54 43.08 -15.00
CA PHE A 172 -14.25 43.50 -15.53
C PHE A 172 -13.62 42.39 -16.36
N CYS A 173 -13.43 42.62 -17.66
CA CYS A 173 -12.81 41.66 -18.57
C CYS A 173 -11.32 41.94 -18.71
N VAL A 174 -10.49 40.91 -18.57
CA VAL A 174 -9.04 41.03 -18.69
C VAL A 174 -8.48 39.92 -19.58
N GLU A 175 -7.64 40.32 -20.53
CA GLU A 175 -6.99 39.40 -21.46
C GLU A 175 -5.67 38.89 -20.86
N PHE A 176 -5.52 37.58 -20.74
CA PHE A 176 -4.37 36.92 -20.12
C PHE A 176 -3.10 36.98 -20.98
N ASP A 177 -3.21 36.82 -22.29
CA ASP A 177 -2.06 36.71 -23.19
C ASP A 177 -1.33 38.06 -23.42
N GLY A 178 -1.81 39.16 -22.83
CA GLY A 178 -1.24 40.51 -22.95
C GLY A 178 0.04 40.78 -22.12
N GLY A 179 0.62 39.77 -21.48
CA GLY A 179 1.85 39.90 -20.70
C GLY A 179 1.75 40.96 -19.60
N GLY A 180 2.74 41.85 -19.49
CA GLY A 180 2.76 42.93 -18.48
C GLY A 180 1.52 43.84 -18.43
N ALA A 181 0.73 43.90 -19.52
CA ALA A 181 -0.52 44.64 -19.56
C ALA A 181 -1.67 43.97 -18.75
N PHE A 182 -1.62 42.64 -18.56
CA PHE A 182 -2.60 41.89 -17.76
C PHE A 182 -2.53 42.29 -16.27
N GLU A 183 -1.33 42.26 -15.69
CA GLU A 183 -1.13 42.61 -14.28
C GLU A 183 -1.41 44.10 -14.04
N SER A 184 -0.96 44.99 -14.94
CA SER A 184 -1.23 46.42 -14.85
C SER A 184 -2.73 46.73 -14.84
N LYS A 185 -3.52 46.09 -15.71
CA LYS A 185 -4.98 46.27 -15.77
C LYS A 185 -5.71 45.71 -14.55
N LEU A 186 -5.26 44.55 -14.04
CA LEU A 186 -5.87 43.96 -12.85
C LEU A 186 -5.55 44.77 -11.58
N ASN A 187 -4.33 45.33 -11.49
CA ASN A 187 -3.95 46.24 -10.42
C ASN A 187 -4.69 47.59 -10.52
N GLU A 188 -4.89 48.13 -11.72
CA GLU A 188 -5.72 49.33 -11.94
C GLU A 188 -7.18 49.09 -11.51
N PHE A 189 -7.74 47.92 -11.84
CA PHE A 189 -9.05 47.50 -11.34
C PHE A 189 -9.08 47.45 -9.82
N LEU A 190 -8.10 46.82 -9.17
CA LEU A 190 -8.02 46.77 -7.72
C LEU A 190 -7.92 48.17 -7.09
N GLN A 191 -7.14 49.09 -7.68
CA GLN A 191 -7.06 50.48 -7.22
C GLN A 191 -8.39 51.23 -7.41
N GLY A 192 -9.10 51.00 -8.52
CA GLY A 192 -10.41 51.57 -8.80
C GLY A 192 -11.51 51.06 -7.87
N VAL A 193 -11.41 49.80 -7.42
CA VAL A 193 -12.29 49.21 -6.39
C VAL A 193 -11.93 49.75 -4.97
N SER A 194 -10.74 50.35 -4.80
CA SER A 194 -10.16 50.76 -3.50
C SER A 194 -10.31 52.24 -3.14
N THR A 195 -11.14 53.06 -3.80
CA THR A 195 -11.34 54.47 -3.38
C THR A 195 -12.16 54.60 -2.09
N LEU A 196 -11.51 54.34 -0.95
CA LEU A 196 -11.56 55.04 0.34
C LEU A 196 -10.74 54.24 1.40
N ALA A 197 -9.42 54.42 1.40
CA ALA A 197 -8.58 54.41 2.61
C ALA A 197 -7.15 54.82 2.23
N GLU A 198 -6.76 56.04 2.60
CA GLU A 198 -5.42 56.59 2.41
C GLU A 198 -4.40 56.00 3.40
N SER A 199 -3.14 55.98 2.93
CA SER A 199 -1.89 56.19 3.70
C SER A 199 -1.23 55.01 4.43
N SER A 200 -0.29 54.37 3.72
CA SER A 200 1.10 54.08 4.13
C SER A 200 1.71 53.24 3.00
N GLY A 201 2.65 53.70 2.16
CA GLY A 201 3.85 54.44 2.52
C GLY A 201 5.02 53.49 2.71
N GLU A 202 5.29 52.61 1.73
CA GLU A 202 6.58 51.94 1.56
C GLU A 202 6.74 51.55 0.08
N GLU A 203 7.78 52.11 -0.57
CA GLU A 203 8.21 51.74 -1.90
C GLU A 203 8.70 50.29 -1.87
N ALA A 204 7.98 49.37 -2.52
CA ALA A 204 8.46 48.04 -2.78
C ALA A 204 9.64 48.13 -3.77
N SER A 205 10.83 47.79 -3.27
CA SER A 205 12.08 47.67 -4.03
C SER A 205 11.94 46.80 -5.27
N ASP A 206 12.67 47.16 -6.33
CA ASP A 206 12.75 46.58 -7.68
C ASP A 206 13.02 45.05 -7.80
N GLU A 207 12.94 44.25 -6.73
CA GLU A 207 13.27 42.81 -6.71
C GLU A 207 12.06 41.84 -6.74
N GLN A 208 10.82 42.32 -6.92
CA GLN A 208 9.65 41.44 -7.05
C GLN A 208 8.79 41.77 -8.28
N ARG A 209 9.38 41.66 -9.47
CA ARG A 209 8.58 41.44 -10.70
C ARG A 209 8.13 39.98 -10.73
N ILE A 210 6.91 39.68 -10.31
CA ILE A 210 6.27 38.35 -10.47
C ILE A 210 5.71 38.22 -11.90
N PHE A 211 6.55 38.51 -12.89
CA PHE A 211 6.38 37.94 -14.22
C PHE A 211 7.43 36.85 -14.33
N ASP A 212 7.05 35.65 -13.95
CA ASP A 212 7.72 34.49 -14.50
C ASP A 212 7.43 34.50 -16.01
N SER A 213 8.44 34.82 -16.80
CA SER A 213 8.42 34.75 -18.27
C SER A 213 8.02 33.35 -18.79
N GLY A 214 7.96 32.33 -17.92
CA GLY A 214 7.44 30.99 -18.24
C GLY A 214 5.92 30.88 -18.36
N LEU A 215 5.11 31.78 -17.75
CA LEU A 215 3.63 31.68 -17.81
C LEU A 215 2.99 32.42 -19.00
N VAL A 216 3.78 33.23 -19.71
CA VAL A 216 3.41 33.87 -20.99
C VAL A 216 4.33 33.35 -22.09
N LYS A 217 4.42 32.03 -22.25
CA LYS A 217 4.96 31.45 -23.48
C LYS A 217 3.83 31.23 -24.48
N HIS A 218 4.02 31.85 -25.65
CA HIS A 218 3.29 31.65 -26.90
C HIS A 218 1.98 32.40 -27.08
N PHE A 219 2.07 33.72 -27.19
CA PHE A 219 1.32 34.39 -28.27
C PHE A 219 2.29 34.69 -29.40
N ASN A 220 2.30 33.82 -30.42
CA ASN A 220 3.05 34.04 -31.65
C ASN A 220 2.08 34.65 -32.66
N ASP A 221 2.49 35.65 -33.46
CA ASP A 221 1.62 36.30 -34.47
C ASP A 221 0.97 35.30 -35.45
N ASP A 222 1.55 34.10 -35.59
CA ASP A 222 0.99 33.00 -36.38
C ASP A 222 -0.26 32.34 -35.76
N ALA A 223 -0.48 32.44 -34.44
CA ALA A 223 -1.70 31.91 -33.79
C ALA A 223 -2.95 32.71 -34.17
N SER A 224 -2.83 34.03 -34.33
CA SER A 224 -3.89 34.88 -34.88
C SER A 224 -4.23 34.51 -36.33
N LYS A 225 -3.24 34.13 -37.14
CA LYS A 225 -3.46 33.62 -38.51
C LYS A 225 -4.16 32.27 -38.50
N GLN A 226 -3.87 31.39 -37.53
CA GLN A 226 -4.50 30.08 -37.39
C GLN A 226 -5.98 30.17 -36.98
N LEU A 227 -6.36 31.14 -36.14
CA LEU A 227 -7.76 31.32 -35.70
C LEU A 227 -8.67 31.89 -36.81
N SER A 228 -8.09 32.53 -37.83
CA SER A 228 -8.84 33.06 -38.99
C SER A 228 -9.59 31.98 -39.80
N ASN A 229 -9.20 30.70 -39.64
CA ASN A 229 -9.92 29.55 -40.20
C ASN A 229 -11.21 29.22 -39.43
N PHE A 230 -11.45 29.83 -38.26
CA PHE A 230 -12.60 29.61 -37.39
C PHE A 230 -13.31 30.95 -37.07
N PRO A 231 -14.00 31.55 -38.05
CA PRO A 231 -14.48 32.94 -37.96
C PRO A 231 -15.49 33.19 -36.83
N VAL A 232 -16.24 32.16 -36.41
CA VAL A 232 -17.18 32.25 -35.29
C VAL A 232 -16.45 32.29 -33.94
N ILE A 233 -15.44 31.43 -33.77
CA ILE A 233 -14.60 31.37 -32.56
C ILE A 233 -13.72 32.62 -32.46
N GLU A 234 -13.17 33.09 -33.58
CA GLU A 234 -12.40 34.34 -33.65
C GLU A 234 -13.25 35.55 -33.22
N LYS A 235 -14.49 35.65 -33.71
CA LYS A 235 -15.42 36.71 -33.29
C LYS A 235 -15.78 36.61 -31.81
N ALA A 236 -16.06 35.41 -31.30
CA ALA A 236 -16.34 35.21 -29.87
C ALA A 236 -15.17 35.63 -28.99
N TRP A 237 -13.93 35.32 -29.38
CA TRP A 237 -12.74 35.79 -28.66
C TRP A 237 -12.63 37.31 -28.66
N LYS A 238 -12.78 37.97 -29.82
CA LYS A 238 -12.76 39.44 -29.89
C LYS A 238 -13.85 40.09 -29.05
N TYR A 239 -15.05 39.50 -29.02
CA TYR A 239 -16.15 40.00 -28.20
C TYR A 239 -15.93 39.73 -26.70
N ALA A 240 -15.34 38.60 -26.34
CA ALA A 240 -14.99 38.28 -24.95
C ALA A 240 -13.91 39.23 -24.42
N VAL A 241 -12.87 39.52 -25.21
CA VAL A 241 -11.85 40.52 -24.85
C VAL A 241 -12.46 41.92 -24.71
N ALA A 242 -13.47 42.26 -25.50
CA ALA A 242 -14.21 43.52 -25.40
C ALA A 242 -15.30 43.54 -24.30
N GLY A 243 -15.54 42.41 -23.62
CA GLY A 243 -16.61 42.26 -22.63
C GLY A 243 -18.04 42.34 -23.18
N ASP A 244 -18.23 42.12 -24.49
CA ASP A 244 -19.54 42.25 -25.15
C ASP A 244 -20.29 40.91 -25.17
N ALA A 245 -20.82 40.52 -23.99
CA ALA A 245 -21.55 39.27 -23.79
C ALA A 245 -22.75 39.13 -24.74
N ALA A 246 -23.48 40.21 -25.03
CA ALA A 246 -24.62 40.21 -25.94
C ALA A 246 -24.23 39.82 -27.37
N LYS A 247 -23.09 40.31 -27.87
CA LYS A 247 -22.58 39.90 -29.19
C LYS A 247 -22.09 38.45 -29.22
N ILE A 248 -21.56 37.91 -28.13
CA ILE A 248 -21.18 36.49 -28.03
C ILE A 248 -22.41 35.60 -28.17
N LEU A 249 -23.49 35.93 -27.45
CA LEU A 249 -24.74 35.17 -27.49
C LEU A 249 -25.44 35.22 -28.85
N ALA A 250 -25.27 36.32 -29.60
CA ALA A 250 -25.79 36.48 -30.94
C ALA A 250 -25.04 35.68 -32.02
N LEU A 251 -23.88 35.08 -31.71
CA LEU A 251 -23.17 34.20 -32.65
C LEU A 251 -23.93 32.87 -32.84
N PRO A 252 -23.77 32.17 -33.98
CA PRO A 252 -24.33 30.83 -34.16
C PRO A 252 -23.65 29.80 -33.24
N GLU A 253 -24.32 28.70 -32.89
CA GLU A 253 -23.65 27.58 -32.24
C GLU A 253 -22.57 26.99 -33.15
N VAL A 254 -21.55 26.39 -32.54
CA VAL A 254 -20.48 25.69 -33.25
C VAL A 254 -20.52 24.25 -32.80
N SER A 255 -20.50 23.29 -33.73
CA SER A 255 -20.44 21.87 -33.40
C SER A 255 -19.19 21.23 -33.99
N LEU A 256 -18.75 20.11 -33.41
CA LEU A 256 -17.64 19.33 -33.97
C LEU A 256 -17.89 18.90 -35.42
N SER A 257 -19.16 18.77 -35.84
CA SER A 257 -19.53 18.38 -37.21
C SER A 257 -19.32 19.48 -38.26
N GLU A 258 -19.18 20.74 -37.83
CA GLU A 258 -18.85 21.86 -38.72
C GLU A 258 -17.35 21.92 -39.05
N PHE A 259 -16.54 21.12 -38.35
CA PHE A 259 -15.14 20.87 -38.69
C PHE A 259 -15.13 19.74 -39.72
N SER A 260 -15.39 20.07 -40.99
CA SER A 260 -15.26 19.13 -42.11
C SER A 260 -13.81 18.66 -42.19
N TRP A 261 -13.59 17.34 -42.08
CA TRP A 261 -12.28 16.72 -42.36
C TRP A 261 -11.73 17.14 -43.74
N HIS A 262 -12.61 17.44 -44.70
CA HIS A 262 -12.25 17.88 -46.05
C HIS A 262 -11.85 19.37 -46.15
N ASP A 263 -12.37 20.24 -45.27
CA ASP A 263 -11.99 21.67 -45.27
C ASP A 263 -10.60 21.90 -44.65
N LEU A 264 -10.15 20.99 -43.77
CA LEU A 264 -8.78 20.98 -43.26
C LEU A 264 -7.79 20.31 -44.23
N GLU A 265 -8.22 19.27 -44.98
CA GLU A 265 -7.44 18.70 -46.10
C GLU A 265 -7.24 19.69 -47.26
N SER A 266 -8.14 20.66 -47.44
CA SER A 266 -8.02 21.66 -48.53
C SER A 266 -6.95 22.73 -48.29
N ARG A 267 -6.37 22.82 -47.07
CA ARG A 267 -5.28 23.77 -46.74
C ARG A 267 -4.00 23.10 -46.21
N MET A 268 -3.99 21.79 -46.03
CA MET A 268 -2.78 20.98 -46.00
C MET A 268 -2.93 19.86 -47.03
N VAL A 269 -2.36 20.09 -48.21
CA VAL A 269 -2.22 19.08 -49.26
C VAL A 269 -1.49 17.87 -48.67
N PHE A 270 -2.09 16.68 -48.71
CA PHE A 270 -1.52 15.50 -49.38
C PHE A 270 -2.62 14.47 -49.66
N SER A 271 -3.12 14.52 -50.89
CA SER A 271 -4.02 13.52 -51.47
C SER A 271 -3.33 12.17 -51.61
N ILE A 272 -3.92 11.10 -51.03
CA ILE A 272 -3.96 9.70 -51.51
C ILE A 272 -4.75 8.77 -50.52
N GLU A 273 -5.05 9.22 -49.28
CA GLU A 273 -5.73 8.38 -48.27
C GLU A 273 -7.26 8.29 -48.35
N ALA A 274 -7.93 9.15 -49.12
CA ALA A 274 -9.40 9.19 -49.18
C ALA A 274 -10.06 7.89 -49.71
N ALA A 275 -9.36 7.11 -50.55
CA ALA A 275 -9.86 5.82 -51.03
C ALA A 275 -9.59 4.64 -50.06
N ARG A 276 -8.70 4.83 -49.06
CA ARG A 276 -8.43 3.85 -47.99
C ARG A 276 -9.47 3.97 -46.87
N PHE A 277 -9.82 5.19 -46.48
CA PHE A 277 -10.72 5.43 -45.34
C PHE A 277 -12.15 4.90 -45.55
N GLU A 278 -12.67 4.90 -46.79
CA GLU A 278 -14.01 4.36 -47.08
C GLU A 278 -14.10 2.83 -46.92
N ARG A 279 -13.00 2.09 -47.15
CA ARG A 279 -12.96 0.63 -46.93
C ARG A 279 -12.80 0.28 -45.46
N ASP A 280 -11.93 1.02 -44.76
CA ASP A 280 -11.68 0.80 -43.35
C ASP A 280 -12.89 1.22 -42.50
N GLN A 281 -13.62 2.27 -42.88
CA GLN A 281 -14.90 2.64 -42.23
C GLN A 281 -16.00 1.59 -42.41
N ALA A 282 -16.10 0.93 -43.57
CA ALA A 282 -17.11 -0.11 -43.78
C ALA A 282 -16.86 -1.33 -42.89
N GLN A 283 -15.59 -1.67 -42.68
CA GLN A 283 -15.18 -2.80 -41.83
C GLN A 283 -15.27 -2.45 -40.34
N LEU A 284 -14.87 -1.24 -39.95
CA LEU A 284 -15.03 -0.70 -38.59
C LEU A 284 -16.49 -0.50 -38.20
N ASN A 285 -17.37 -0.05 -39.10
CA ASN A 285 -18.80 0.08 -38.81
C ASN A 285 -19.45 -1.30 -38.61
N SER A 286 -19.04 -2.33 -39.36
CA SER A 286 -19.53 -3.69 -39.14
C SER A 286 -19.05 -4.28 -37.80
N GLN A 287 -17.83 -3.98 -37.36
CA GLN A 287 -17.34 -4.36 -36.03
C GLN A 287 -18.04 -3.54 -34.94
N ARG A 288 -18.22 -2.24 -35.14
CA ARG A 288 -18.87 -1.34 -34.18
C ARG A 288 -20.35 -1.65 -33.99
N ASP A 289 -21.06 -2.12 -35.02
CA ASP A 289 -22.46 -2.55 -34.90
C ASP A 289 -22.57 -3.87 -34.13
N ASN A 290 -21.64 -4.81 -34.33
CA ASN A 290 -21.58 -6.06 -33.57
C ASN A 290 -21.19 -5.81 -32.10
N ASP A 291 -20.24 -4.91 -31.87
CA ASP A 291 -19.81 -4.51 -30.53
C ASP A 291 -20.89 -3.67 -29.84
N ALA A 292 -21.59 -2.77 -30.54
CA ALA A 292 -22.72 -2.02 -29.99
C ALA A 292 -23.89 -2.94 -29.61
N GLN A 293 -24.14 -4.00 -30.38
CA GLN A 293 -25.13 -5.02 -30.01
C GLN A 293 -24.70 -5.82 -28.77
N ARG A 294 -23.43 -6.20 -28.67
CA ARG A 294 -22.86 -6.84 -27.46
C ARG A 294 -22.92 -5.92 -26.24
N TRP A 295 -22.50 -4.67 -26.38
CA TRP A 295 -22.52 -3.66 -25.33
C TRP A 295 -23.95 -3.28 -24.93
N SER A 296 -24.90 -3.27 -25.86
CA SER A 296 -26.30 -3.04 -25.53
C SER A 296 -26.91 -4.22 -24.76
N ALA A 297 -26.50 -5.46 -25.07
CA ALA A 297 -26.93 -6.64 -24.32
C ALA A 297 -26.30 -6.67 -22.91
N GLU A 298 -25.02 -6.32 -22.80
CA GLU A 298 -24.31 -6.25 -21.52
C GLU A 298 -24.81 -5.08 -20.66
N LYS A 299 -25.09 -3.92 -21.27
CA LYS A 299 -25.72 -2.79 -20.58
C LYS A 299 -27.10 -3.15 -20.04
N LEU A 300 -27.93 -3.85 -20.83
CA LEU A 300 -29.25 -4.28 -20.38
C LEU A 300 -29.15 -5.29 -19.22
N ARG A 301 -28.15 -6.19 -19.26
CA ARG A 301 -27.86 -7.12 -18.16
C ARG A 301 -27.42 -6.37 -16.91
N LEU A 302 -26.47 -5.43 -17.02
CA LEU A 302 -25.98 -4.62 -15.91
C LEU A 302 -27.06 -3.70 -15.35
N GLU A 303 -27.97 -3.16 -16.17
CA GLU A 303 -29.14 -2.41 -15.71
C GLU A 303 -30.11 -3.30 -14.93
N GLN A 304 -30.31 -4.55 -15.36
CA GLN A 304 -31.12 -5.53 -14.60
C GLN A 304 -30.46 -5.91 -13.27
N GLU A 305 -29.15 -6.12 -13.24
CA GLU A 305 -28.37 -6.40 -12.02
C GLU A 305 -28.35 -5.18 -11.08
N TRP A 306 -28.27 -3.96 -11.62
CA TRP A 306 -28.36 -2.71 -10.87
C TRP A 306 -29.74 -2.52 -10.27
N HIS A 307 -30.83 -2.73 -11.04
CA HIS A 307 -32.19 -2.67 -10.51
C HIS A 307 -32.53 -3.79 -9.51
N ALA A 308 -31.86 -4.93 -9.59
CA ALA A 308 -31.95 -5.96 -8.55
C ALA A 308 -31.24 -5.51 -7.27
N SER A 309 -30.02 -4.97 -7.41
CA SER A 309 -29.23 -4.45 -6.30
C SER A 309 -29.86 -3.23 -5.62
N ASP A 310 -30.47 -2.33 -6.38
CA ASP A 310 -31.17 -1.15 -5.87
C ASP A 310 -32.46 -1.52 -5.12
N ARG A 311 -33.14 -2.60 -5.55
CA ARG A 311 -34.25 -3.17 -4.77
C ARG A 311 -33.77 -3.74 -3.44
N SER A 312 -32.69 -4.54 -3.44
CA SER A 312 -32.08 -5.06 -2.21
C SER A 312 -31.59 -3.93 -1.29
N LEU A 313 -31.01 -2.87 -1.85
CA LEU A 313 -30.57 -1.69 -1.09
C LEU A 313 -31.74 -0.96 -0.43
N ASN A 314 -32.87 -0.83 -1.12
CA ASN A 314 -34.07 -0.21 -0.57
C ASN A 314 -34.72 -1.09 0.51
N GLU A 315 -34.68 -2.42 0.38
CA GLU A 315 -35.09 -3.35 1.44
C GLU A 315 -34.21 -3.20 2.69
N VAL A 316 -32.89 -3.17 2.54
CA VAL A 316 -31.93 -2.96 3.63
C VAL A 316 -32.10 -1.58 4.28
N LYS A 317 -32.34 -0.51 3.50
CA LYS A 317 -32.64 0.83 4.04
C LYS A 317 -33.93 0.83 4.87
N THR A 318 -34.92 0.06 4.46
CA THR A 318 -36.19 -0.08 5.18
C THR A 318 -35.97 -0.82 6.51
N GLU A 319 -35.24 -1.94 6.49
CA GLU A 319 -34.84 -2.67 7.71
C GLU A 319 -33.99 -1.81 8.65
N LEU A 320 -33.04 -1.03 8.12
CA LEU A 320 -32.24 -0.11 8.92
C LEU A 320 -33.10 0.95 9.60
N GLY A 321 -34.12 1.46 8.92
CA GLY A 321 -35.11 2.38 9.50
C GLY A 321 -35.92 1.74 10.63
N GLU A 322 -36.32 0.48 10.48
CA GLU A 322 -37.02 -0.26 11.53
C GLU A 322 -36.12 -0.55 12.74
N GLN A 323 -34.86 -0.94 12.51
CA GLN A 323 -33.90 -1.15 13.59
C GLN A 323 -33.55 0.15 14.33
N GLN A 324 -33.39 1.27 13.63
CA GLN A 324 -33.19 2.58 14.26
C GLN A 324 -34.38 2.99 15.14
N LYS A 325 -35.61 2.66 14.71
CA LYS A 325 -36.82 2.88 15.51
C LYS A 325 -36.84 2.00 16.76
N GLN A 326 -36.51 0.71 16.63
CA GLN A 326 -36.39 -0.20 17.79
C GLN A 326 -35.29 0.28 18.76
N LEU A 327 -34.15 0.74 18.24
CA LEU A 327 -33.04 1.23 19.06
C LEU A 327 -33.45 2.47 19.87
N LYS A 328 -34.28 3.35 19.29
CA LYS A 328 -34.87 4.50 19.99
C LYS A 328 -35.82 4.05 21.11
N GLU A 329 -36.69 3.08 20.85
CA GLU A 329 -37.59 2.52 21.88
C GLU A 329 -36.81 1.84 23.01
N TYR A 330 -35.71 1.14 22.71
CA TYR A 330 -34.85 0.55 23.74
C TYR A 330 -34.13 1.61 24.57
N ARG A 331 -33.64 2.69 23.96
CA ARG A 331 -33.04 3.81 24.71
C ARG A 331 -34.04 4.44 25.68
N GLU A 332 -35.27 4.68 25.23
CA GLU A 332 -36.34 5.21 26.11
C GLU A 332 -36.67 4.25 27.27
N LYS A 333 -36.67 2.93 27.03
CA LYS A 333 -36.83 1.92 28.09
C LYS A 333 -35.66 1.93 29.07
N ILE A 334 -34.42 2.04 28.58
CA ILE A 334 -33.22 2.10 29.42
C ILE A 334 -33.28 3.33 30.33
N THR A 335 -33.56 4.52 29.79
CA THR A 335 -33.70 5.74 30.60
C THR A 335 -34.78 5.62 31.67
N LYS A 336 -35.90 4.95 31.35
CA LYS A 336 -36.96 4.69 32.33
C LYS A 336 -36.52 3.72 33.44
N LEU A 337 -35.76 2.68 33.09
CA LEU A 337 -35.21 1.73 34.06
C LEU A 337 -34.12 2.36 34.94
N GLU A 338 -33.28 3.24 34.39
CA GLU A 338 -32.28 4.01 35.13
C GLU A 338 -32.96 4.91 36.17
N CYS A 339 -34.03 5.61 35.78
CA CYS A 339 -34.80 6.43 36.72
C CYS A 339 -35.43 5.59 37.84
N GLN A 340 -35.94 4.39 37.53
CA GLN A 340 -36.44 3.46 38.55
C GLN A 340 -35.32 2.91 39.46
N ALA A 341 -34.13 2.68 38.92
CA ALA A 341 -32.97 2.23 39.68
C ALA A 341 -32.53 3.32 40.68
N GLU A 342 -32.52 4.59 40.27
CA GLU A 342 -32.24 5.72 41.16
C GLU A 342 -33.26 5.83 42.29
N GLU A 343 -34.57 5.73 42.00
CA GLU A 343 -35.62 5.73 43.04
C GLU A 343 -35.47 4.56 44.04
N LEU A 344 -35.10 3.38 43.53
CA LEU A 344 -34.84 2.21 44.37
C LEU A 344 -33.58 2.37 45.22
N GLN A 345 -32.54 3.00 44.67
CA GLN A 345 -31.30 3.28 45.38
C GLN A 345 -31.52 4.31 46.50
N GLU A 346 -32.34 5.34 46.27
CA GLU A 346 -32.72 6.31 47.29
C GLU A 346 -33.55 5.64 48.41
N LYS A 347 -34.52 4.77 48.05
CA LYS A 347 -35.26 3.95 49.03
C LYS A 347 -34.34 3.05 49.83
N ASN A 348 -33.36 2.39 49.18
CA ASN A 348 -32.43 1.49 49.86
C ASN A 348 -31.53 2.25 50.84
N THR A 349 -31.00 3.42 50.44
CA THR A 349 -30.23 4.31 51.32
C THR A 349 -31.05 4.72 52.55
N LYS A 350 -32.35 4.99 52.37
CA LYS A 350 -33.26 5.34 53.47
C LYS A 350 -33.52 4.15 54.41
N LEU A 351 -33.66 2.94 53.87
CA LEU A 351 -33.79 1.70 54.66
C LEU A 351 -32.51 1.35 55.41
N GLU A 352 -31.35 1.55 54.81
CA GLU A 352 -30.04 1.36 55.44
C GLU A 352 -29.87 2.31 56.63
N CYS A 353 -30.21 3.59 56.47
CA CYS A 353 -30.20 4.56 57.57
C CYS A 353 -31.15 4.17 58.72
N GLN A 354 -32.36 3.66 58.39
CA GLN A 354 -33.27 3.11 59.39
C GLN A 354 -32.74 1.83 60.06
N ALA A 355 -32.03 0.99 59.32
CA ALA A 355 -31.42 -0.22 59.85
C ALA A 355 -30.25 0.11 60.80
N GLU A 356 -29.43 1.11 60.47
CA GLU A 356 -28.37 1.63 61.35
C GLU A 356 -28.94 2.22 62.63
N GLU A 357 -30.02 3.01 62.53
CA GLU A 357 -30.69 3.57 63.71
C GLU A 357 -31.26 2.48 64.62
N ARG A 358 -31.92 1.46 64.04
CA ARG A 358 -32.39 0.28 64.79
C ARG A 358 -31.24 -0.56 65.35
N HIS A 359 -30.12 -0.65 64.63
CA HIS A 359 -28.94 -1.37 65.10
C HIS A 359 -28.31 -0.66 66.30
N SER A 360 -28.23 0.67 66.26
CA SER A 360 -27.80 1.49 67.40
C SER A 360 -28.71 1.28 68.62
N GLN A 361 -30.04 1.30 68.43
CA GLN A 361 -31.00 0.99 69.49
C GLN A 361 -30.83 -0.44 70.05
N LEU A 362 -30.56 -1.43 69.19
CA LEU A 362 -30.28 -2.80 69.61
C LEU A 362 -28.97 -2.92 70.39
N ILE A 363 -27.94 -2.16 70.02
CA ILE A 363 -26.68 -2.07 70.77
C ILE A 363 -26.94 -1.51 72.16
N ASP A 364 -27.72 -0.42 72.27
CA ASP A 364 -28.07 0.17 73.57
C ASP A 364 -28.85 -0.82 74.44
N VAL A 365 -29.87 -1.48 73.87
CA VAL A 365 -30.62 -2.54 74.56
C VAL A 365 -29.70 -3.71 74.95
N ALA A 366 -28.76 -4.11 74.09
CA ALA A 366 -27.80 -5.17 74.40
C ALA A 366 -26.85 -4.75 75.52
N VAL A 367 -26.39 -3.50 75.56
CA VAL A 367 -25.56 -2.93 76.63
C VAL A 367 -26.32 -2.90 77.95
N ASP A 368 -27.60 -2.52 77.93
CA ASP A 368 -28.49 -2.54 79.09
C ASP A 368 -28.75 -3.97 79.57
N LEU A 369 -29.00 -4.91 78.66
CA LEU A 369 -29.17 -6.33 78.98
C LEU A 369 -27.88 -6.90 79.58
N LYS A 370 -26.72 -6.50 79.06
CA LYS A 370 -25.40 -6.90 79.58
C LYS A 370 -25.18 -6.32 80.98
N HIS A 371 -25.58 -5.08 81.25
CA HIS A 371 -25.55 -4.47 82.59
C HIS A 371 -26.52 -5.17 83.55
N PHE A 372 -27.74 -5.45 83.12
CA PHE A 372 -28.73 -6.21 83.89
C PHE A 372 -28.24 -7.62 84.22
N MET A 373 -27.71 -8.34 83.23
CA MET A 373 -27.11 -9.66 83.44
C MET A 373 -25.89 -9.58 84.36
N ARG A 374 -25.06 -8.53 84.27
CA ARG A 374 -23.92 -8.32 85.19
C ARG A 374 -24.42 -8.11 86.63
N SER A 375 -25.45 -7.27 86.82
CA SER A 375 -26.10 -7.04 88.12
C SER A 375 -26.72 -8.32 88.69
N LYS A 376 -27.44 -9.09 87.87
CA LYS A 376 -28.00 -10.40 88.26
C LYS A 376 -26.90 -11.43 88.53
N ARG A 377 -25.80 -11.42 87.78
CA ARG A 377 -24.62 -12.27 88.00
C ARG A 377 -23.89 -11.91 89.30
N TYR A 378 -23.79 -10.64 89.69
CA TYR A 378 -23.26 -10.25 91.01
C TYR A 378 -24.18 -10.72 92.14
N THR A 379 -25.50 -10.59 91.96
CA THR A 379 -26.49 -11.06 92.94
C THR A 379 -26.46 -12.60 93.07
N LEU A 380 -26.39 -13.31 91.94
CA LEU A 380 -26.26 -14.77 91.88
C LEU A 380 -24.91 -15.23 92.43
N MET A 381 -23.81 -14.52 92.16
CA MET A 381 -22.49 -14.80 92.74
C MET A 381 -22.46 -14.52 94.25
N ALA A 382 -23.19 -13.52 94.75
CA ALA A 382 -23.32 -13.28 96.19
C ALA A 382 -24.14 -14.38 96.88
N LEU A 383 -25.22 -14.84 96.25
CA LEU A 383 -26.04 -15.96 96.72
C LEU A 383 -25.26 -17.29 96.66
N MET A 384 -24.58 -17.53 95.53
CA MET A 384 -23.67 -18.65 95.35
C MET A 384 -22.52 -18.56 96.35
N ASN A 385 -21.92 -17.40 96.63
CA ASN A 385 -20.89 -17.26 97.68
C ASN A 385 -21.43 -17.58 99.07
N LYS A 386 -22.67 -17.22 99.42
CA LYS A 386 -23.29 -17.65 100.69
C LYS A 386 -23.46 -19.18 100.74
N VAL A 387 -23.85 -19.79 99.63
CA VAL A 387 -23.96 -21.26 99.48
C VAL A 387 -22.58 -21.91 99.45
N PHE A 388 -21.58 -21.30 98.81
CA PHE A 388 -20.20 -21.77 98.65
C PHE A 388 -19.42 -21.63 99.94
N VAL A 389 -19.70 -20.63 100.78
CA VAL A 389 -19.17 -20.49 102.15
C VAL A 389 -19.80 -21.55 103.06
N ARG A 390 -21.09 -21.85 102.94
CA ARG A 390 -21.73 -22.98 103.64
C ARG A 390 -21.19 -24.33 103.17
N LEU A 391 -21.02 -24.53 101.87
CA LEU A 391 -20.44 -25.75 101.30
C LEU A 391 -18.93 -25.84 101.58
N ARG A 392 -18.20 -24.73 101.69
CA ARG A 392 -16.81 -24.70 102.17
C ARG A 392 -16.73 -25.06 103.65
N LEU A 393 -17.63 -24.61 104.52
CA LEU A 393 -17.66 -25.08 105.91
C LEU A 393 -17.97 -26.58 106.03
N ILE A 394 -18.71 -27.15 105.08
CA ILE A 394 -19.05 -28.58 105.02
C ILE A 394 -17.93 -29.41 104.36
N LYS A 395 -17.18 -28.84 103.40
CA LYS A 395 -16.10 -29.52 102.66
C LYS A 395 -14.69 -29.24 103.22
N HIS A 396 -14.52 -28.24 104.08
CA HIS A 396 -13.31 -28.05 104.90
C HIS A 396 -13.27 -28.97 106.14
N ARG A 397 -14.22 -29.92 106.21
CA ARG A 397 -14.15 -31.18 106.97
C ARG A 397 -13.51 -32.32 106.18
N THR A 398 -13.08 -32.10 104.94
CA THR A 398 -12.45 -33.16 104.13
C THR A 398 -11.53 -32.56 103.08
N LEU A 399 -10.22 -32.63 103.36
CA LEU A 399 -9.11 -32.64 102.38
C LEU A 399 -8.86 -31.27 101.73
N HIS A 400 -8.06 -30.37 102.32
CA HIS A 400 -6.60 -30.43 102.43
C HIS A 400 -5.86 -30.95 101.19
N SER A 401 -4.93 -30.10 100.73
CA SER A 401 -3.97 -30.26 99.63
C SER A 401 -4.58 -30.01 98.24
N ALA A 402 -4.34 -28.83 97.66
CA ALA A 402 -3.12 -28.47 96.91
C ALA A 402 -3.12 -29.18 95.54
N PHE A 403 -2.76 -28.59 94.42
CA PHE A 403 -2.30 -27.26 94.05
C PHE A 403 -2.37 -27.26 92.52
N ASP A 404 -2.72 -26.11 91.95
CA ASP A 404 -2.09 -25.53 90.75
C ASP A 404 -2.10 -26.21 89.37
N LYS A 405 -2.77 -25.49 88.46
CA LYS A 405 -2.20 -24.79 87.30
C LYS A 405 -1.87 -25.59 86.03
N SER A 406 -2.50 -25.16 84.93
CA SER A 406 -1.97 -24.15 84.00
C SER A 406 -2.26 -24.48 82.53
N THR A 407 -2.25 -23.41 81.72
CA THR A 407 -2.08 -23.39 80.26
C THR A 407 -3.28 -23.87 79.44
N HIS A 408 -3.54 -23.44 78.20
CA HIS A 408 -3.21 -22.27 77.38
C HIS A 408 -4.03 -22.50 76.08
N GLY A 409 -4.37 -21.43 75.34
CA GLY A 409 -4.33 -21.48 73.87
C GLY A 409 -5.45 -22.21 73.13
N ILE A 410 -6.31 -21.45 72.46
CA ILE A 410 -6.85 -21.85 71.16
C ILE A 410 -6.41 -20.80 70.14
N THR A 411 -5.86 -21.34 69.06
CA THR A 411 -5.37 -20.76 67.83
C THR A 411 -6.46 -20.20 66.93
N SER A 412 -6.09 -19.15 66.19
CA SER A 412 -6.47 -18.81 64.80
C SER A 412 -7.69 -19.47 64.17
N VAL A 413 -8.77 -18.69 64.02
CA VAL A 413 -9.61 -18.49 62.82
C VAL A 413 -10.25 -17.11 63.10
N GLU A 414 -10.11 -16.05 62.33
CA GLU A 414 -10.88 -15.71 61.13
C GLU A 414 -10.33 -14.34 60.67
N LEU A 415 -9.60 -14.31 59.55
CA LEU A 415 -9.15 -13.06 58.93
C LEU A 415 -9.32 -13.18 57.40
N GLU A 416 -10.45 -13.75 57.00
CA GLU A 416 -10.84 -13.94 55.59
C GLU A 416 -12.03 -13.09 55.13
N ASN A 417 -12.67 -12.29 55.98
CA ASN A 417 -13.95 -11.65 55.58
C ASN A 417 -13.90 -10.16 55.28
N VAL A 418 -12.75 -9.57 54.89
CA VAL A 418 -12.70 -8.11 54.69
C VAL A 418 -12.06 -7.61 53.39
N LEU A 419 -11.37 -8.41 52.54
CA LEU A 419 -10.86 -7.90 51.24
C LEU A 419 -10.73 -8.99 50.14
N PRO A 420 -11.06 -8.70 48.86
CA PRO A 420 -10.85 -9.60 47.71
C PRO A 420 -9.36 -9.93 47.45
N ALA A 421 -9.09 -11.13 46.93
CA ALA A 421 -7.77 -11.77 46.92
C ALA A 421 -6.72 -11.17 45.95
N ASP A 422 -7.10 -10.42 44.91
CA ASP A 422 -6.17 -10.02 43.84
C ASP A 422 -5.94 -8.51 43.77
N SER A 423 -5.41 -7.94 44.84
CA SER A 423 -4.82 -6.60 44.76
C SER A 423 -3.36 -6.59 45.19
N THR A 424 -2.51 -6.03 44.33
CA THR A 424 -1.13 -5.61 44.62
C THR A 424 -1.04 -4.75 45.89
N ARG A 425 -2.15 -4.16 46.35
CA ARG A 425 -2.27 -3.41 47.61
C ARG A 425 -2.24 -4.30 48.86
N LEU A 426 -2.81 -5.50 48.83
CA LEU A 426 -2.72 -6.46 49.94
C LEU A 426 -1.30 -7.04 50.06
N LEU A 427 -0.62 -7.25 48.92
CA LEU A 427 0.76 -7.70 48.87
C LEU A 427 1.74 -6.65 49.45
N MET A 428 1.53 -5.36 49.12
CA MET A 428 2.32 -4.26 49.66
C MET A 428 2.06 -4.04 51.17
N LEU A 429 0.82 -4.22 51.64
CA LEU A 429 0.48 -4.10 53.06
C LEU A 429 1.05 -5.26 53.88
N LYS A 430 1.00 -6.50 53.35
CA LYS A 430 1.64 -7.68 53.96
C LYS A 430 3.16 -7.54 54.00
N GLY A 431 3.78 -6.97 52.95
CA GLY A 431 5.22 -6.68 52.92
C GLY A 431 5.66 -5.60 53.93
N PHE A 432 4.85 -4.55 54.08
CA PHE A 432 5.10 -3.44 55.02
C PHE A 432 4.99 -3.88 56.49
N LEU A 433 3.96 -4.66 56.85
CA LEU A 433 3.75 -5.17 58.21
C LEU A 433 4.81 -6.21 58.63
N ARG A 434 5.41 -6.91 57.67
CA ARG A 434 6.38 -7.98 57.92
C ARG A 434 7.82 -7.46 58.09
N ASN A 435 8.20 -6.31 57.51
CA ASN A 435 9.56 -5.76 57.66
C ASN A 435 9.69 -4.23 57.42
N PRO A 436 9.18 -3.38 58.34
CA PRO A 436 9.04 -1.92 58.13
C PRO A 436 10.36 -1.17 57.89
N ARG A 437 11.45 -1.65 58.49
CA ARG A 437 12.77 -0.98 58.46
C ARG A 437 13.51 -1.12 57.12
N SER A 438 13.21 -2.14 56.32
CA SER A 438 13.83 -2.33 54.99
C SER A 438 13.20 -1.45 53.91
N PHE A 439 11.91 -1.14 54.05
CA PHE A 439 11.11 -0.39 53.08
C PHE A 439 11.41 1.13 53.11
N LEU A 440 11.63 1.68 54.32
CA LEU A 440 12.01 3.09 54.52
C LEU A 440 13.41 3.43 53.98
N ARG A 441 14.25 2.43 53.68
CA ARG A 441 15.62 2.63 53.18
C ARG A 441 15.70 2.74 51.64
N ARG A 442 14.58 2.54 50.92
CA ARG A 442 14.49 2.57 49.45
C ARG A 442 13.87 3.85 48.86
N VAL A 443 13.54 4.85 49.68
CA VAL A 443 12.92 6.10 49.22
C VAL A 443 13.99 7.16 48.95
N ASN A 444 14.33 7.38 47.68
CA ASN A 444 15.27 8.41 47.24
C ASN A 444 14.59 9.79 47.19
N ARG A 445 15.11 10.75 47.97
CA ARG A 445 14.59 12.13 48.13
C ARG A 445 14.40 12.87 46.80
N LYS A 446 15.16 12.54 45.74
CA LYS A 446 15.01 13.15 44.41
C LYS A 446 13.70 12.79 43.69
N ARG A 447 13.07 11.64 43.98
CA ARG A 447 11.77 11.25 43.38
C ARG A 447 10.56 11.87 44.09
N VAL A 448 10.66 12.09 45.40
CA VAL A 448 9.59 12.75 46.19
C VAL A 448 9.52 14.25 45.89
N VAL A 449 10.66 14.90 45.65
CA VAL A 449 10.70 16.32 45.22
C VAL A 449 10.17 16.50 43.79
N LYS A 450 10.33 15.51 42.90
CA LYS A 450 9.75 15.54 41.54
C LYS A 450 8.23 15.36 41.56
N ALA A 451 7.71 14.50 42.46
CA ALA A 451 6.27 14.32 42.67
C ALA A 451 5.57 15.54 43.30
N LEU A 452 6.26 16.27 44.18
CA LEU A 452 5.71 17.49 44.80
C LEU A 452 5.78 18.72 43.90
N ARG A 453 6.71 18.80 42.94
CA ARG A 453 6.73 19.87 41.92
C ARG A 453 5.59 19.77 40.92
N LEU A 454 5.10 18.55 40.64
CA LEU A 454 3.95 18.30 39.77
C LEU A 454 2.60 18.73 40.39
N LEU A 455 2.56 18.99 41.70
CA LEU A 455 1.32 19.34 42.41
C LEU A 455 1.10 20.86 42.59
N VAL A 456 2.04 21.73 42.18
CA VAL A 456 1.95 23.18 42.47
C VAL A 456 2.32 24.10 41.28
N GLY A 457 2.61 23.57 40.09
CA GLY A 457 2.89 24.40 38.90
C GLY A 457 1.71 24.48 37.94
N LYS A 458 1.10 25.67 37.80
CA LYS A 458 0.22 26.02 36.68
C LYS A 458 1.06 26.30 35.41
N ASN A 459 0.45 25.96 34.27
CA ASN A 459 0.81 26.22 32.87
C ASN A 459 1.62 25.15 32.13
N ASP A 460 0.91 24.56 31.16
CA ASP A 460 1.24 24.28 29.75
C ASP A 460 2.63 23.72 29.40
N GLY A 461 2.58 22.53 28.81
CA GLY A 461 3.72 21.87 28.17
C GLY A 461 4.11 20.56 28.83
N ASP A 462 3.19 19.58 28.89
CA ASP A 462 3.54 18.14 28.94
C ASP A 462 2.32 17.20 28.87
N ILE A 463 1.23 17.64 28.23
CA ILE A 463 0.08 16.78 27.89
C ILE A 463 0.19 16.28 26.44
N ALA A 464 0.95 16.97 25.58
CA ALA A 464 1.10 16.64 24.17
C ALA A 464 1.78 15.29 23.87
N VAL A 465 2.62 14.75 24.76
CA VAL A 465 3.32 13.48 24.50
C VAL A 465 2.51 12.24 24.96
N ARG A 466 1.53 12.42 25.86
CA ARG A 466 0.62 11.32 26.28
C ARG A 466 -0.70 11.31 25.53
N GLN A 467 -1.11 12.44 24.93
CA GLN A 467 -2.26 12.48 24.02
C GLN A 467 -1.90 11.98 22.61
N ALA A 468 -0.63 12.08 22.19
CA ALA A 468 -0.15 11.55 20.91
C ALA A 468 -0.07 10.00 20.84
N LEU A 469 -0.07 9.30 21.98
CA LEU A 469 -0.03 7.82 22.03
C LEU A 469 -1.41 7.17 22.24
N LEU A 470 -2.47 7.97 22.39
CA LEU A 470 -3.84 7.49 22.64
C LEU A 470 -4.86 8.01 21.61
N GLN A 471 -4.40 8.65 20.53
CA GLN A 471 -5.20 9.07 19.38
C GLN A 471 -4.89 8.30 18.08
N TYR A 472 -4.23 7.15 18.18
CA TYR A 472 -4.26 6.15 17.11
C TYR A 472 -5.52 5.29 17.25
N ASP A 473 -6.66 5.84 16.87
CA ASP A 473 -7.65 5.10 16.08
C ASP A 473 -8.75 6.04 15.57
N VAL A 474 -9.26 5.68 14.39
CA VAL A 474 -10.27 6.35 13.57
C VAL A 474 -9.80 7.60 12.82
N VAL A 475 -8.82 7.42 11.93
CA VAL A 475 -8.91 8.05 10.60
C VAL A 475 -9.12 6.90 9.63
N ASP A 476 -10.31 6.83 9.03
CA ASP A 476 -10.59 6.03 7.84
C ASP A 476 -9.83 6.67 6.67
N PRO A 477 -8.71 6.08 6.19
CA PRO A 477 -8.08 6.52 4.97
C PRO A 477 -8.83 5.77 3.85
N GLY A 478 -9.85 6.44 3.31
CA GLY A 478 -10.79 5.88 2.34
C GLY A 478 -10.17 4.88 1.36
N GLY A 479 -10.69 3.66 1.44
CA GLY A 479 -10.31 2.54 0.58
C GLY A 479 -10.94 1.26 1.12
N ASN A 480 -12.25 1.15 0.99
CA ASN A 480 -13.05 0.00 1.39
C ASN A 480 -12.40 -1.31 0.91
N SER A 481 -11.70 -2.00 1.82
CA SER A 481 -11.22 -3.37 1.65
C SER A 481 -11.16 -4.02 3.03
N SER A 482 -12.32 -4.14 3.66
CA SER A 482 -12.51 -5.22 4.64
C SER A 482 -12.06 -6.50 3.96
N LEU A 483 -11.08 -7.23 4.53
CA LEU A 483 -10.79 -8.59 4.09
C LEU A 483 -12.13 -9.31 3.92
N ASP A 484 -12.35 -9.94 2.77
CA ASP A 484 -13.61 -10.59 2.43
C ASP A 484 -13.71 -11.91 3.22
N ILE A 485 -13.89 -11.78 4.53
CA ILE A 485 -13.88 -12.85 5.50
C ILE A 485 -15.25 -13.51 5.49
N HIS A 486 -15.29 -14.74 5.01
CA HIS A 486 -16.51 -15.51 4.89
C HIS A 486 -16.68 -16.42 6.12
N VAL A 487 -17.20 -15.85 7.21
CA VAL A 487 -17.68 -16.65 8.35
C VAL A 487 -19.19 -16.87 8.17
N PRO A 488 -19.67 -18.12 8.12
CA PRO A 488 -21.11 -18.40 8.10
C PRO A 488 -21.80 -17.76 9.31
N SER A 489 -22.83 -16.94 9.07
CA SER A 489 -23.58 -16.22 10.11
C SER A 489 -24.39 -17.15 11.02
N GLU A 490 -24.76 -18.33 10.53
CA GLU A 490 -25.46 -19.38 11.27
C GLU A 490 -24.88 -20.74 10.87
N CYS A 491 -24.49 -21.56 11.85
CA CYS A 491 -24.30 -22.99 11.62
C CYS A 491 -25.70 -23.62 11.66
N PRO A 492 -26.21 -24.23 10.58
CA PRO A 492 -27.55 -24.80 10.61
C PRO A 492 -27.62 -25.85 11.73
N ASP A 493 -28.66 -25.76 12.57
CA ASP A 493 -28.88 -26.68 13.69
C ASP A 493 -28.80 -28.15 13.24
N TRP A 494 -29.15 -28.41 11.97
CA TRP A 494 -28.86 -29.62 11.21
C TRP A 494 -28.68 -29.28 9.72
N PRO A 495 -27.59 -29.67 9.05
CA PRO A 495 -27.50 -29.51 7.61
C PRO A 495 -28.39 -30.56 6.92
N GLU A 496 -29.48 -30.13 6.26
CA GLU A 496 -30.18 -30.97 5.28
C GLU A 496 -29.25 -31.34 4.09
N THR A 497 -28.22 -30.53 3.86
CA THR A 497 -27.25 -30.65 2.78
C THR A 497 -26.08 -31.56 3.19
N LYS A 498 -25.90 -32.67 2.47
CA LYS A 498 -24.72 -33.53 2.62
C LYS A 498 -23.52 -32.91 1.90
N LEU A 499 -22.36 -32.90 2.56
CA LEU A 499 -21.10 -32.48 1.94
C LEU A 499 -20.44 -33.66 1.24
N GLU A 500 -19.94 -33.45 0.02
CA GLU A 500 -19.25 -34.49 -0.75
C GLU A 500 -17.90 -33.99 -1.24
N PHE A 501 -16.83 -34.65 -0.79
CA PHE A 501 -15.47 -34.43 -1.26
C PHE A 501 -15.10 -35.44 -2.34
N GLN A 502 -14.23 -35.04 -3.26
CA GLN A 502 -13.58 -36.00 -4.15
C GLN A 502 -12.47 -36.70 -3.37
N LEU A 503 -12.45 -38.03 -3.39
CA LEU A 503 -11.37 -38.82 -2.79
C LEU A 503 -10.43 -39.32 -3.89
N PRO A 504 -9.36 -38.58 -4.23
CA PRO A 504 -8.43 -38.99 -5.26
C PRO A 504 -7.69 -40.28 -4.86
N ALA A 505 -7.37 -41.10 -5.86
CA ALA A 505 -6.60 -42.33 -5.66
C ALA A 505 -5.17 -42.04 -5.17
N ALA A 506 -4.58 -40.95 -5.68
CA ALA A 506 -3.24 -40.46 -5.32
C ALA A 506 -3.32 -38.96 -4.97
N PRO A 507 -3.70 -38.59 -3.73
CA PRO A 507 -3.68 -37.20 -3.29
C PRO A 507 -2.24 -36.67 -3.25
N VAL A 508 -2.05 -35.40 -3.63
CA VAL A 508 -0.79 -34.66 -3.46
C VAL A 508 -0.72 -34.07 -2.05
N VAL A 509 -1.86 -33.66 -1.50
CA VAL A 509 -1.99 -33.06 -0.16
C VAL A 509 -2.91 -33.91 0.72
N SER A 510 -2.55 -34.10 1.99
CA SER A 510 -3.45 -34.66 3.01
C SER A 510 -3.75 -33.61 4.07
N ILE A 511 -5.01 -33.21 4.18
CA ILE A 511 -5.50 -32.33 5.25
C ILE A 511 -5.95 -33.20 6.41
N VAL A 512 -5.22 -33.13 7.53
CA VAL A 512 -5.48 -33.89 8.75
C VAL A 512 -6.08 -32.96 9.78
N ILE A 513 -7.30 -33.25 10.20
CA ILE A 513 -8.09 -32.44 11.14
C ILE A 513 -8.24 -33.23 12.44
N PRO A 514 -7.49 -32.91 13.51
CA PRO A 514 -7.70 -33.50 14.84
C PRO A 514 -9.02 -33.01 15.42
N VAL A 515 -9.82 -33.95 15.94
CA VAL A 515 -11.16 -33.68 16.46
C VAL A 515 -11.38 -34.43 17.77
N PHE A 516 -11.97 -33.74 18.74
CA PHE A 516 -12.58 -34.33 19.93
C PHE A 516 -13.88 -33.59 20.25
N ASN A 517 -15.02 -34.20 19.91
CA ASN A 517 -16.35 -33.59 19.94
C ASN A 517 -16.44 -32.28 19.09
N ASN A 518 -17.41 -31.41 19.40
CA ASN A 518 -17.71 -30.16 18.71
C ASN A 518 -18.05 -30.35 17.23
N TYR A 519 -19.09 -31.16 16.97
CA TYR A 519 -19.58 -31.43 15.62
C TYR A 519 -19.79 -30.16 14.77
N LEU A 520 -20.47 -29.13 15.29
CA LEU A 520 -20.78 -27.91 14.53
C LEU A 520 -19.52 -27.16 14.07
N THR A 521 -18.53 -27.07 14.95
CA THR A 521 -17.23 -26.45 14.66
C THR A 521 -16.51 -27.23 13.56
N THR A 522 -16.44 -28.56 13.70
CA THR A 522 -15.84 -29.45 12.69
C THR A 522 -16.55 -29.37 11.33
N PHE A 523 -17.88 -29.33 11.33
CA PHE A 523 -18.68 -29.21 10.11
C PHE A 523 -18.47 -27.85 9.43
N SER A 524 -18.36 -26.76 10.20
CA SER A 524 -18.05 -25.42 9.67
C SER A 524 -16.66 -25.37 9.01
N CYS A 525 -15.66 -25.98 9.65
CA CYS A 525 -14.32 -26.12 9.05
C CYS A 525 -14.39 -26.88 7.71
N LEU A 526 -15.06 -28.03 7.68
CA LEU A 526 -15.24 -28.81 6.44
C LEU A 526 -15.98 -28.04 5.35
N LEU A 527 -17.02 -27.28 5.70
CA LEU A 527 -17.74 -26.43 4.77
C LEU A 527 -16.82 -25.37 4.17
N SER A 528 -15.96 -24.74 4.98
CA SER A 528 -14.99 -23.75 4.49
C SER A 528 -13.97 -24.37 3.52
N ILE A 529 -13.45 -25.57 3.83
CA ILE A 529 -12.53 -26.30 2.94
C ILE A 529 -13.22 -26.61 1.62
N HIS A 530 -14.45 -27.14 1.67
CA HIS A 530 -15.23 -27.47 0.47
C HIS A 530 -15.52 -26.24 -0.41
N LYS A 531 -15.75 -25.08 0.20
CA LYS A 531 -16.07 -23.83 -0.50
C LYS A 531 -14.83 -23.14 -1.08
N HIS A 532 -13.72 -23.13 -0.35
CA HIS A 532 -12.56 -22.26 -0.63
C HIS A 532 -11.32 -22.99 -1.16
N THR A 533 -11.40 -24.31 -1.33
CA THR A 533 -10.31 -25.11 -1.90
C THR A 533 -10.70 -25.61 -3.29
N ASP A 534 -9.92 -25.23 -4.30
CA ASP A 534 -10.13 -25.67 -5.67
C ASP A 534 -9.58 -27.10 -5.88
N ASN A 535 -10.46 -28.04 -6.24
CA ASN A 535 -10.12 -29.44 -6.50
C ASN A 535 -9.45 -29.66 -7.87
N HIS A 536 -9.45 -28.66 -8.76
CA HIS A 536 -8.89 -28.81 -10.11
C HIS A 536 -7.38 -28.56 -10.16
N SER A 537 -6.86 -27.68 -9.32
CA SER A 537 -5.44 -27.29 -9.28
C SER A 537 -4.60 -28.18 -8.35
N LEU A 538 -5.14 -28.64 -7.22
CA LEU A 538 -4.44 -29.50 -6.26
C LEU A 538 -5.31 -30.68 -5.82
N LEU A 539 -4.86 -31.91 -6.07
CA LEU A 539 -5.53 -33.11 -5.58
C LEU A 539 -5.26 -33.30 -4.09
N PHE A 540 -6.31 -33.25 -3.25
CA PHE A 540 -6.18 -33.46 -1.81
C PHE A 540 -7.14 -34.51 -1.25
N GLU A 541 -6.81 -35.04 -0.07
CA GLU A 541 -7.73 -35.82 0.75
C GLU A 541 -7.93 -35.17 2.12
N VAL A 542 -9.10 -35.37 2.73
CA VAL A 542 -9.40 -34.91 4.09
C VAL A 542 -9.46 -36.11 5.03
N ILE A 543 -8.72 -36.04 6.13
CA ILE A 543 -8.61 -37.06 7.17
C ILE A 543 -9.10 -36.45 8.48
N ILE A 544 -10.20 -36.99 9.02
CA ILE A 544 -10.67 -36.67 10.37
C ILE A 544 -9.98 -37.61 11.35
N ALA A 545 -9.14 -37.03 12.19
CA ALA A 545 -8.43 -37.69 13.28
C ALA A 545 -9.28 -37.60 14.56
N ASP A 546 -10.21 -38.53 14.72
CA ASP A 546 -11.22 -38.53 15.77
C ASP A 546 -10.70 -39.20 17.06
N ASP A 547 -10.42 -38.40 18.09
CA ASP A 547 -9.86 -38.83 19.37
C ASP A 547 -10.93 -39.37 20.33
N CYS A 548 -11.71 -40.36 19.84
CA CYS A 548 -12.84 -41.00 20.52
C CYS A 548 -14.03 -40.08 20.88
N SER A 549 -14.48 -39.24 19.93
CA SER A 549 -15.63 -38.36 20.12
C SER A 549 -16.91 -39.12 20.53
N SER A 550 -17.68 -38.49 21.41
CA SER A 550 -18.92 -39.02 22.01
C SER A 550 -20.17 -38.26 21.59
N ASP A 551 -20.00 -37.09 20.96
CA ASP A 551 -21.09 -36.28 20.39
C ASP A 551 -21.42 -36.71 18.94
N GLN A 552 -22.17 -35.88 18.21
CA GLN A 552 -22.56 -36.12 16.83
C GLN A 552 -21.37 -36.28 15.86
N THR A 553 -20.16 -35.88 16.23
CA THR A 553 -18.93 -36.14 15.46
C THR A 553 -18.74 -37.65 15.25
N ALA A 554 -19.21 -38.48 16.18
CA ALA A 554 -19.18 -39.93 16.04
C ALA A 554 -19.88 -40.43 14.78
N GLN A 555 -20.87 -39.68 14.27
CA GLN A 555 -21.71 -39.96 13.11
C GLN A 555 -21.37 -39.09 11.89
N LEU A 556 -20.25 -38.36 11.89
CA LEU A 556 -19.88 -37.40 10.83
C LEU A 556 -19.90 -38.03 9.40
N GLY A 557 -19.52 -39.30 9.27
CA GLY A 557 -19.53 -40.02 7.99
C GLY A 557 -20.92 -40.27 7.39
N GLU A 558 -22.01 -40.03 8.13
CA GLU A 558 -23.38 -40.06 7.61
C GLU A 558 -23.71 -38.79 6.79
N TYR A 559 -23.12 -37.66 7.16
CA TYR A 559 -23.38 -36.32 6.60
C TYR A 559 -22.31 -35.84 5.63
N VAL A 560 -21.08 -36.33 5.77
CA VAL A 560 -19.94 -35.95 4.92
C VAL A 560 -19.38 -37.19 4.21
N LYS A 561 -19.40 -37.16 2.87
CA LYS A 561 -18.86 -38.21 1.98
C LYS A 561 -17.52 -37.80 1.39
N GLY A 562 -16.73 -38.79 0.99
CA GLY A 562 -15.42 -38.57 0.37
C GLY A 562 -14.29 -38.20 1.34
N ILE A 563 -14.52 -38.31 2.65
CA ILE A 563 -13.52 -38.11 3.71
C ILE A 563 -13.05 -39.45 4.28
N ARG A 564 -11.87 -39.46 4.91
CA ARG A 564 -11.37 -40.61 5.68
C ARG A 564 -11.47 -40.29 7.16
N ILE A 565 -12.00 -41.21 7.97
CA ILE A 565 -12.09 -41.05 9.42
C ILE A 565 -11.17 -42.09 10.07
N VAL A 566 -10.22 -41.61 10.86
CA VAL A 566 -9.32 -42.43 11.68
C VAL A 566 -9.71 -42.17 13.13
N ARG A 567 -10.31 -43.17 13.79
CA ARG A 567 -10.83 -43.04 15.16
C ARG A 567 -9.98 -43.86 16.13
N GLY A 568 -9.55 -43.22 17.22
CA GLY A 568 -8.88 -43.88 18.34
C GLY A 568 -9.86 -44.57 19.30
N ASP A 569 -9.36 -45.55 20.06
CA ASP A 569 -10.15 -46.28 21.08
C ASP A 569 -10.23 -45.53 22.42
N GLU A 570 -9.28 -44.61 22.67
CA GLU A 570 -9.17 -43.80 23.89
C GLU A 570 -8.76 -42.37 23.54
N ASN A 571 -9.04 -41.41 24.43
CA ASN A 571 -8.65 -40.00 24.25
C ASN A 571 -7.16 -39.85 24.58
N GLN A 572 -6.35 -39.58 23.56
CA GLN A 572 -4.90 -39.43 23.67
C GLN A 572 -4.46 -37.96 23.74
N GLY A 573 -5.38 -37.02 23.52
CA GLY A 573 -5.11 -35.59 23.46
C GLY A 573 -4.52 -35.16 22.12
N PHE A 574 -4.49 -33.84 21.91
CA PHE A 574 -4.14 -33.21 20.62
C PHE A 574 -2.82 -33.73 20.03
N LEU A 575 -1.73 -33.65 20.79
CA LEU A 575 -0.39 -33.99 20.31
C LEU A 575 -0.30 -35.44 19.82
N LEU A 576 -0.74 -36.39 20.65
CA LEU A 576 -0.65 -37.81 20.33
C LEU A 576 -1.62 -38.22 19.20
N ASN A 577 -2.80 -37.61 19.14
CA ASN A 577 -3.74 -37.81 18.04
C ASN A 577 -3.17 -37.31 16.69
N CYS A 578 -2.50 -36.16 16.68
CA CYS A 578 -1.78 -35.68 15.50
C CYS A 578 -0.68 -36.67 15.08
N ASN A 579 0.14 -37.13 16.03
CA ASN A 579 1.22 -38.09 15.77
C ASN A 579 0.75 -39.40 15.15
N SER A 580 -0.33 -39.98 15.69
CA SER A 580 -0.88 -41.23 15.17
C SER A 580 -1.54 -41.03 13.80
N SER A 581 -2.27 -39.93 13.61
CA SER A 581 -3.12 -39.72 12.43
C SER A 581 -2.35 -39.33 11.16
N VAL A 582 -1.22 -38.62 11.29
CA VAL A 582 -0.36 -38.29 10.13
C VAL A 582 0.19 -39.56 9.45
N THR A 583 0.29 -40.68 10.16
CA THR A 583 0.71 -41.96 9.56
C THR A 583 -0.27 -42.47 8.48
N ALA A 584 -1.56 -42.12 8.60
CA ALA A 584 -2.61 -42.51 7.66
C ALA A 584 -2.66 -41.62 6.40
N ALA A 585 -1.98 -40.47 6.40
CA ALA A 585 -1.93 -39.54 5.28
C ALA A 585 -1.18 -40.12 4.08
N ARG A 586 -1.67 -39.88 2.86
CA ARG A 586 -1.06 -40.37 1.60
C ARG A 586 -0.34 -39.29 0.81
N GLY A 587 -0.66 -38.01 1.06
CA GLY A 587 -0.10 -36.86 0.36
C GLY A 587 1.41 -36.69 0.58
N LYS A 588 2.06 -36.05 -0.39
CA LYS A 588 3.43 -35.54 -0.31
C LYS A 588 3.52 -34.41 0.72
N PHE A 589 2.50 -33.56 0.76
CA PHE A 589 2.37 -32.47 1.72
C PHE A 589 1.27 -32.78 2.73
N ILE A 590 1.50 -32.42 3.98
CA ILE A 590 0.57 -32.59 5.09
C ILE A 590 0.14 -31.22 5.55
N VAL A 591 -1.15 -31.05 5.77
CA VAL A 591 -1.73 -29.90 6.48
C VAL A 591 -2.29 -30.42 7.79
N LEU A 592 -1.77 -29.94 8.92
CA LEU A 592 -2.45 -30.05 10.20
C LEU A 592 -3.34 -28.81 10.35
N LEU A 593 -4.66 -29.02 10.40
CA LEU A 593 -5.64 -27.94 10.46
C LEU A 593 -6.59 -28.19 11.63
N ASN A 594 -6.65 -27.28 12.59
CA ASN A 594 -7.58 -27.42 13.71
C ASN A 594 -9.04 -27.33 13.25
N ASN A 595 -9.93 -28.04 13.95
CA ASN A 595 -11.35 -28.05 13.62
C ASN A 595 -12.06 -26.71 13.89
N ASP A 596 -11.48 -25.82 14.71
CA ASP A 596 -11.96 -24.47 15.01
C ASP A 596 -11.36 -23.41 14.08
N THR A 597 -11.20 -23.76 12.80
CA THR A 597 -10.70 -22.85 11.76
C THR A 597 -11.71 -22.70 10.61
N ASN A 598 -11.61 -21.59 9.88
CA ASN A 598 -12.31 -21.35 8.63
C ASN A 598 -11.32 -20.78 7.60
N VAL A 599 -11.06 -21.57 6.56
CA VAL A 599 -10.08 -21.26 5.52
C VAL A 599 -10.66 -20.33 4.46
N GLN A 600 -9.85 -19.37 3.98
CA GLN A 600 -10.28 -18.41 2.95
C GLN A 600 -9.83 -18.84 1.55
N ALA A 601 -10.33 -18.16 0.51
CA ALA A 601 -10.02 -18.49 -0.89
C ALA A 601 -8.50 -18.48 -1.17
N GLY A 602 -8.02 -19.50 -1.89
CA GLY A 602 -6.62 -19.62 -2.32
C GLY A 602 -5.64 -20.08 -1.24
N TRP A 603 -6.08 -20.27 0.02
CA TRP A 603 -5.20 -20.59 1.15
C TRP A 603 -4.23 -21.76 0.88
N LEU A 604 -4.75 -22.87 0.32
CA LEU A 604 -3.98 -24.09 0.18
C LEU A 604 -2.89 -23.99 -0.89
N SER A 605 -3.21 -23.42 -2.06
CA SER A 605 -2.24 -23.24 -3.14
C SER A 605 -1.11 -22.29 -2.73
N GLU A 606 -1.45 -21.22 -2.01
CA GLU A 606 -0.49 -20.24 -1.50
C GLU A 606 0.46 -20.87 -0.47
N LEU A 607 -0.04 -21.74 0.43
CA LEU A 607 0.81 -22.42 1.42
C LEU A 607 1.69 -23.52 0.83
N ILE A 608 1.24 -24.18 -0.23
CA ILE A 608 1.98 -25.29 -0.87
C ILE A 608 3.07 -24.78 -1.82
N SER A 609 2.81 -23.69 -2.55
CA SER A 609 3.71 -23.17 -3.58
C SER A 609 5.16 -22.97 -3.09
N PRO A 610 5.43 -22.35 -1.91
CA PRO A 610 6.79 -22.20 -1.40
C PRO A 610 7.47 -23.54 -1.07
N LEU A 611 6.72 -24.53 -0.58
CA LEU A 611 7.27 -25.86 -0.27
C LEU A 611 7.63 -26.65 -1.52
N GLU A 612 6.96 -26.38 -2.64
CA GLU A 612 7.21 -27.03 -3.93
C GLU A 612 8.40 -26.43 -4.67
N HIS A 613 8.50 -25.09 -4.71
CA HIS A 613 9.52 -24.38 -5.49
C HIS A 613 10.83 -24.15 -4.72
N CYS A 614 10.81 -24.12 -3.38
CA CYS A 614 12.00 -23.86 -2.56
C CYS A 614 12.31 -25.08 -1.67
N PRO A 615 13.31 -25.92 -2.03
CA PRO A 615 13.67 -27.13 -1.27
C PRO A 615 14.02 -26.86 0.20
N GLU A 616 14.65 -25.72 0.47
CA GLU A 616 15.06 -25.27 1.80
C GLU A 616 13.89 -24.80 2.70
N ILE A 617 12.68 -24.59 2.17
CA ILE A 617 11.49 -24.35 3.00
C ILE A 617 10.93 -25.71 3.44
N GLY A 618 10.86 -25.90 4.76
CA GLY A 618 10.36 -27.12 5.39
C GLY A 618 8.92 -27.03 5.86
N ILE A 619 8.51 -25.84 6.32
CA ILE A 619 7.20 -25.58 6.95
C ILE A 619 6.65 -24.23 6.48
N THR A 620 5.34 -24.17 6.19
CA THR A 620 4.61 -22.92 5.92
C THR A 620 3.40 -22.77 6.84
N GLY A 621 3.02 -21.53 7.14
CA GLY A 621 1.82 -21.19 7.91
C GLY A 621 1.16 -19.89 7.44
N PRO A 622 -0.17 -19.74 7.62
CA PRO A 622 -0.93 -18.62 7.10
C PRO A 622 -0.92 -17.40 8.04
N LYS A 623 -1.53 -16.31 7.56
CA LYS A 623 -2.05 -15.21 8.39
C LYS A 623 -3.30 -15.65 9.11
N PHE A 624 -3.27 -15.58 10.43
CA PHE A 624 -4.44 -15.85 11.27
C PHE A 624 -5.18 -14.56 11.59
N VAL A 625 -6.50 -14.58 11.41
CA VAL A 625 -7.39 -13.48 11.79
C VAL A 625 -8.49 -13.99 12.72
N TYR A 626 -8.95 -13.11 13.61
CA TYR A 626 -10.14 -13.38 14.41
C TYR A 626 -11.42 -13.30 13.54
N PRO A 627 -12.54 -13.89 13.99
CA PRO A 627 -13.81 -13.80 13.29
C PRO A 627 -14.34 -12.38 13.08
N ASP A 628 -13.87 -11.42 13.90
CA ASP A 628 -14.20 -9.99 13.77
C ASP A 628 -13.31 -9.23 12.79
N GLY A 629 -12.38 -9.93 12.12
CA GLY A 629 -11.49 -9.39 11.12
C GLY A 629 -10.19 -8.77 11.65
N ARG A 630 -9.98 -8.73 12.97
CA ARG A 630 -8.69 -8.28 13.53
C ARG A 630 -7.60 -9.33 13.34
N LEU A 631 -6.36 -8.88 13.21
CA LEU A 631 -5.21 -9.77 13.10
C LEU A 631 -5.02 -10.56 14.40
N GLN A 632 -4.79 -11.86 14.28
CA GLN A 632 -4.50 -12.73 15.42
C GLN A 632 -3.00 -13.05 15.48
N GLU A 633 -2.41 -13.41 14.34
CA GLU A 633 -0.99 -13.73 14.21
C GLU A 633 -0.55 -13.60 12.75
N ALA A 634 0.50 -12.82 12.51
CA ALA A 634 1.22 -12.74 11.24
C ALA A 634 2.60 -13.41 11.35
N GLY A 635 2.64 -14.64 11.87
CA GLY A 635 3.85 -15.36 12.27
C GLY A 635 4.21 -15.20 13.75
N GLY A 636 4.85 -16.22 14.31
CA GLY A 636 5.23 -16.30 15.71
C GLY A 636 6.69 -15.93 15.95
N ILE A 637 6.94 -15.19 17.03
CA ILE A 637 8.28 -14.82 17.51
C ILE A 637 8.54 -15.55 18.83
N ILE A 638 9.75 -16.07 19.01
CA ILE A 638 10.21 -16.63 20.29
C ILE A 638 11.38 -15.78 20.81
N PHE A 639 11.25 -15.27 22.03
CA PHE A 639 12.36 -14.57 22.69
C PHE A 639 13.32 -15.56 23.36
N SER A 640 14.52 -15.09 23.68
CA SER A 640 15.58 -15.89 24.33
C SER A 640 15.17 -16.54 25.66
N ASP A 641 14.17 -15.99 26.37
CA ASP A 641 13.58 -16.58 27.58
C ASP A 641 12.51 -17.66 27.29
N ALA A 642 12.36 -18.04 26.02
CA ALA A 642 11.34 -18.89 25.44
C ALA A 642 9.91 -18.35 25.52
N SER A 643 9.69 -17.07 25.82
CA SER A 643 8.34 -16.49 25.68
C SER A 643 7.96 -16.32 24.22
N GLY A 644 6.72 -16.67 23.88
CA GLY A 644 6.18 -16.53 22.53
C GLY A 644 5.37 -15.25 22.36
N TRP A 645 5.40 -14.70 21.15
CA TRP A 645 4.68 -13.50 20.77
C TRP A 645 4.00 -13.67 19.41
N ASN A 646 2.69 -13.48 19.38
CA ASN A 646 1.90 -13.50 18.16
C ASN A 646 1.99 -12.12 17.50
N TYR A 647 2.77 -12.00 16.43
CA TYR A 647 3.05 -10.70 15.82
C TYR A 647 1.78 -10.09 15.22
N GLY A 648 1.53 -8.81 15.55
CA GLY A 648 0.35 -8.06 15.10
C GLY A 648 -0.97 -8.39 15.79
N ARG A 649 -0.96 -9.11 16.92
CA ARG A 649 -2.20 -9.47 17.64
C ARG A 649 -3.06 -8.23 17.95
N PHE A 650 -4.34 -8.31 17.58
CA PHE A 650 -5.37 -7.28 17.69
C PHE A 650 -5.21 -6.05 16.78
N ASP A 651 -4.22 -6.06 15.89
CA ASP A 651 -4.00 -4.98 14.93
C ASP A 651 -4.82 -5.15 13.63
N GLN A 652 -4.71 -4.19 12.72
CA GLN A 652 -5.28 -4.27 11.38
C GLN A 652 -4.44 -5.19 10.49
N PRO A 653 -5.03 -6.25 9.90
CA PRO A 653 -4.29 -7.27 9.16
C PRO A 653 -3.71 -6.81 7.83
N ASN A 654 -4.18 -5.68 7.27
CA ASN A 654 -3.80 -5.14 5.97
C ASN A 654 -2.67 -4.10 6.02
N LYS A 655 -2.05 -3.87 7.19
CA LYS A 655 -0.88 -3.01 7.28
C LYS A 655 0.29 -3.60 6.49
N PRO A 656 1.12 -2.76 5.84
CA PRO A 656 2.28 -3.21 5.06
C PRO A 656 3.20 -4.22 5.76
N GLU A 657 3.43 -4.06 7.07
CA GLU A 657 4.27 -4.94 7.89
C GLU A 657 3.74 -6.37 8.08
N TYR A 658 2.47 -6.62 7.74
CA TYR A 658 1.83 -7.95 7.81
C TYR A 658 1.54 -8.57 6.44
N GLU A 659 1.77 -7.83 5.36
CA GLU A 659 1.40 -8.21 3.99
C GLU A 659 2.54 -8.83 3.18
N PHE A 660 3.70 -9.12 3.80
CA PHE A 660 4.82 -9.80 3.15
C PHE A 660 5.16 -11.14 3.80
N SER A 661 5.49 -12.12 2.96
CA SER A 661 5.84 -13.47 3.38
C SER A 661 7.28 -13.51 3.88
N ARG A 662 7.55 -14.12 5.02
CA ARG A 662 8.91 -14.07 5.61
C ARG A 662 9.21 -15.27 6.47
N ASP A 663 10.50 -15.48 6.71
CA ASP A 663 10.94 -16.54 7.60
C ASP A 663 10.69 -16.09 9.04
N VAL A 664 10.12 -16.97 9.86
CA VAL A 664 9.69 -16.70 11.24
C VAL A 664 10.16 -17.82 12.18
N ASP A 665 10.12 -17.59 13.48
CA ASP A 665 10.61 -18.58 14.45
C ASP A 665 9.73 -19.81 14.50
N TYR A 666 8.41 -19.59 14.46
CA TYR A 666 7.40 -20.64 14.34
C TYR A 666 6.11 -20.11 13.69
N VAL A 667 5.24 -21.03 13.30
CA VAL A 667 3.86 -20.74 12.92
C VAL A 667 2.93 -21.61 13.79
N SER A 668 1.80 -21.04 14.22
CA SER A 668 0.91 -21.73 15.14
C SER A 668 0.28 -23.02 14.57
N GLY A 669 0.13 -24.04 15.41
CA GLY A 669 -0.42 -25.35 15.07
C GLY A 669 -1.90 -25.34 14.64
N ALA A 670 -2.58 -24.19 14.64
CA ALA A 670 -3.93 -24.04 14.12
C ALA A 670 -4.02 -24.34 12.61
N CYS A 671 -2.97 -24.01 11.85
CA CYS A 671 -2.80 -24.38 10.45
C CYS A 671 -1.30 -24.44 10.12
N LEU A 672 -0.79 -25.66 9.97
CA LEU A 672 0.63 -25.95 9.76
C LEU A 672 0.80 -26.85 8.53
N VAL A 673 1.61 -26.44 7.56
CA VAL A 673 1.84 -27.20 6.33
C VAL A 673 3.30 -27.62 6.20
N PHE A 674 3.56 -28.88 5.88
CA PHE A 674 4.92 -29.42 5.79
C PHE A 674 5.03 -30.61 4.83
N LYS A 675 6.25 -30.94 4.42
CA LYS A 675 6.55 -32.15 3.64
C LYS A 675 6.42 -33.39 4.53
N LYS A 676 5.72 -34.44 4.07
CA LYS A 676 5.60 -35.71 4.83
C LYS A 676 6.95 -36.35 5.17
N SER A 677 7.95 -36.15 4.31
CA SER A 677 9.32 -36.60 4.54
C SER A 677 9.96 -35.93 5.76
N LEU A 678 9.64 -34.66 6.03
CA LEU A 678 10.14 -33.92 7.20
C LEU A 678 9.58 -34.52 8.49
N TRP A 679 8.27 -34.79 8.53
CA TRP A 679 7.64 -35.45 9.68
C TRP A 679 8.27 -36.79 10.02
N SER A 680 8.56 -37.58 8.98
CA SER A 680 9.20 -38.90 9.13
C SER A 680 10.65 -38.79 9.61
N ARG A 681 11.35 -37.72 9.22
CA ARG A 681 12.74 -37.45 9.62
C ARG A 681 12.85 -36.95 11.06
N ILE A 682 11.90 -36.12 11.50
CA ILE A 682 11.84 -35.58 12.86
C ILE A 682 11.28 -36.62 13.85
N GLY A 683 10.28 -37.41 13.44
CA GLY A 683 9.57 -38.35 14.30
C GLY A 683 8.24 -37.82 14.86
N GLY A 684 7.72 -36.73 14.28
CA GLY A 684 6.48 -36.07 14.70
C GLY A 684 6.67 -35.07 15.84
N PHE A 685 5.57 -34.68 16.48
CA PHE A 685 5.61 -33.81 17.65
C PHE A 685 6.27 -34.52 18.82
N ASP A 686 7.15 -33.81 19.54
CA ASP A 686 7.86 -34.37 20.67
C ASP A 686 6.89 -34.60 21.85
N THR A 687 6.78 -35.87 22.24
CA THR A 687 5.88 -36.33 23.29
C THR A 687 6.19 -35.73 24.67
N GLU A 688 7.37 -35.13 24.88
CA GLU A 688 7.68 -34.40 26.12
C GLU A 688 6.77 -33.18 26.35
N PHE A 689 6.18 -32.63 25.28
CA PHE A 689 5.25 -31.49 25.34
C PHE A 689 3.78 -31.92 25.50
N ALA A 690 3.48 -33.21 25.60
CA ALA A 690 2.11 -33.68 25.78
C ALA A 690 1.48 -33.12 27.07
N PRO A 691 0.17 -32.77 27.07
CA PRO A 691 -0.79 -33.00 25.97
C PRO A 691 -0.85 -31.89 24.90
N ALA A 692 -0.33 -30.67 25.16
CA ALA A 692 -0.38 -29.51 24.25
C ALA A 692 0.52 -28.34 24.72
N TYR A 693 0.64 -27.32 23.87
CA TYR A 693 1.53 -26.15 23.92
C TYR A 693 3.03 -26.46 23.75
N TYR A 694 3.69 -25.69 22.87
CA TYR A 694 5.10 -25.78 22.41
C TYR A 694 5.42 -26.97 21.49
N GLU A 695 4.49 -27.87 21.20
CA GLU A 695 4.72 -28.96 20.24
C GLU A 695 4.94 -28.47 18.81
N ASP A 696 4.19 -27.44 18.40
CA ASP A 696 4.28 -26.78 17.11
C ASP A 696 5.54 -25.89 17.03
N THR A 697 5.81 -25.12 18.08
CA THR A 697 7.05 -24.34 18.22
C THR A 697 8.28 -25.24 18.16
N ASP A 698 8.29 -26.34 18.91
CA ASP A 698 9.38 -27.31 18.92
C ASP A 698 9.57 -27.99 17.56
N PHE A 699 8.48 -28.37 16.88
CA PHE A 699 8.57 -28.92 15.53
C PHE A 699 9.19 -27.93 14.53
N CYS A 700 8.85 -26.64 14.63
CA CYS A 700 9.48 -25.59 13.84
C CYS A 700 10.98 -25.45 14.14
N PHE A 701 11.38 -25.49 15.41
CA PHE A 701 12.78 -25.45 15.82
C PHE A 701 13.55 -26.71 15.38
N GLN A 702 12.94 -27.89 15.45
CA GLN A 702 13.53 -29.13 14.94
C GLN A 702 13.73 -29.08 13.43
N ALA A 703 12.79 -28.50 12.66
CA ALA A 703 12.97 -28.29 11.24
C ALA A 703 14.14 -27.34 10.94
N ARG A 704 14.25 -26.24 11.69
CA ARG A 704 15.37 -25.29 11.61
C ARG A 704 16.71 -25.93 11.94
N ALA A 705 16.78 -26.78 12.97
CA ALA A 705 17.98 -27.53 13.32
C ALA A 705 18.45 -28.50 12.20
N LEU A 706 17.57 -28.85 11.26
CA LEU A 706 17.91 -29.63 10.06
C LEU A 706 18.34 -28.76 8.86
N GLY A 707 18.47 -27.44 9.05
CA GLY A 707 18.81 -26.46 8.01
C GLY A 707 17.62 -26.03 7.14
N LEU A 708 16.38 -26.29 7.57
CA LEU A 708 15.18 -25.89 6.83
C LEU A 708 14.58 -24.59 7.39
N ARG A 709 13.90 -23.83 6.52
CA ARG A 709 13.24 -22.57 6.86
C ARG A 709 11.77 -22.80 7.21
N VAL A 710 11.27 -21.97 8.13
CA VAL A 710 9.86 -21.90 8.54
C VAL A 710 9.31 -20.57 8.05
N ARG A 711 8.28 -20.61 7.21
CA ARG A 711 7.82 -19.47 6.42
C ARG A 711 6.38 -19.08 6.77
N PHE A 712 6.21 -17.84 7.19
CA PHE A 712 4.91 -17.17 7.21
C PHE A 712 4.52 -16.76 5.78
N VAL A 713 3.31 -17.10 5.35
CA VAL A 713 2.78 -16.80 4.01
C VAL A 713 1.64 -15.81 4.12
N ALA A 714 1.91 -14.54 3.83
CA ALA A 714 0.97 -13.43 4.03
C ALA A 714 -0.26 -13.48 3.11
N SER A 715 -0.12 -14.09 1.92
CA SER A 715 -1.18 -14.24 0.92
C SER A 715 -2.22 -15.30 1.28
N SER A 716 -1.94 -16.18 2.26
CA SER A 716 -2.88 -17.17 2.76
C SER A 716 -3.51 -16.70 4.08
N THR A 717 -4.83 -16.62 4.14
CA THR A 717 -5.57 -16.21 5.34
C THR A 717 -6.43 -17.34 5.89
N VAL A 718 -6.39 -17.55 7.21
CA VAL A 718 -7.23 -18.51 7.94
C VAL A 718 -7.85 -17.81 9.15
N VAL A 719 -9.16 -17.93 9.30
CA VAL A 719 -9.88 -17.45 10.49
C VAL A 719 -9.76 -18.53 11.57
N HIS A 720 -9.39 -18.17 12.80
CA HIS A 720 -9.28 -19.11 13.91
C HIS A 720 -10.12 -18.65 15.12
N PHE A 721 -11.02 -19.51 15.58
CA PHE A 721 -11.99 -19.24 16.65
C PHE A 721 -11.40 -19.54 18.03
N GLU A 722 -10.32 -18.84 18.41
CA GLU A 722 -9.53 -19.08 19.64
C GLU A 722 -10.42 -19.20 20.90
N GLY A 723 -10.26 -20.29 21.65
CA GLY A 723 -10.94 -20.50 22.94
C GLY A 723 -12.21 -21.36 22.91
N VAL A 724 -12.71 -21.74 21.73
CA VAL A 724 -13.88 -22.64 21.57
C VAL A 724 -13.53 -24.09 21.97
N SER A 725 -12.30 -24.53 21.72
CA SER A 725 -11.84 -25.90 21.99
C SER A 725 -11.18 -26.09 23.38
N HIS A 726 -10.65 -25.04 24.00
CA HIS A 726 -9.74 -25.18 25.17
C HIS A 726 -10.07 -24.35 26.44
N GLY A 727 -11.13 -23.53 26.43
CA GLY A 727 -11.58 -22.78 27.63
C GLY A 727 -10.67 -21.61 28.06
N SER A 728 -11.23 -20.64 28.79
CA SER A 728 -10.63 -19.32 29.05
C SER A 728 -9.98 -19.11 30.42
N ASN A 729 -9.91 -20.13 31.29
CA ASN A 729 -9.41 -19.99 32.66
C ASN A 729 -7.92 -20.35 32.80
N GLU A 730 -7.12 -19.45 33.38
CA GLU A 730 -5.67 -19.64 33.62
C GLU A 730 -5.36 -20.48 34.86
N ASP A 731 -6.28 -20.56 35.84
CA ASP A 731 -6.10 -21.31 37.09
C ASP A 731 -6.61 -22.78 37.06
N SER A 732 -7.22 -23.21 35.94
CA SER A 732 -7.63 -24.60 35.72
C SER A 732 -7.73 -24.92 34.23
N GLY A 733 -6.96 -25.89 33.71
CA GLY A 733 -7.07 -26.37 32.33
C GLY A 733 -5.73 -26.64 31.63
N ILE A 734 -5.81 -26.89 30.32
CA ILE A 734 -4.66 -27.23 29.44
C ILE A 734 -3.63 -26.08 29.35
N LYS A 735 -4.02 -24.82 29.60
CA LYS A 735 -3.12 -23.64 29.62
C LYS A 735 -2.00 -23.70 30.69
N LYS A 736 -2.15 -24.49 31.77
CA LYS A 736 -1.06 -24.73 32.74
C LYS A 736 0.17 -25.36 32.08
N TYR A 737 -0.03 -26.15 31.02
CA TYR A 737 1.06 -26.77 30.29
C TYR A 737 1.91 -25.73 29.56
N GLN A 738 1.38 -24.56 29.17
CA GLN A 738 2.16 -23.49 28.54
C GLN A 738 3.35 -23.03 29.41
N VAL A 739 3.13 -22.81 30.72
CA VAL A 739 4.20 -22.40 31.65
C VAL A 739 5.21 -23.51 31.89
N THR A 740 4.73 -24.75 31.96
CA THR A 740 5.57 -25.93 32.24
C THR A 740 6.43 -26.29 31.01
N ASN A 741 5.80 -26.35 29.84
CA ASN A 741 6.41 -26.69 28.57
C ASN A 741 7.33 -25.57 28.08
N ARG A 742 7.08 -24.29 28.39
CA ARG A 742 8.04 -23.21 28.14
C ARG A 742 9.39 -23.49 28.80
N LYS A 743 9.40 -24.00 30.04
CA LYS A 743 10.66 -24.33 30.74
C LYS A 743 11.40 -25.48 30.04
N LYS A 744 10.67 -26.55 29.69
CA LYS A 744 11.25 -27.67 28.93
C LYS A 744 11.81 -27.23 27.59
N PHE A 745 11.06 -26.40 26.86
CA PHE A 745 11.48 -25.84 25.57
C PHE A 745 12.74 -24.99 25.73
N ARG A 746 12.78 -24.10 26.74
CA ARG A 746 13.95 -23.30 27.06
C ARG A 746 15.17 -24.14 27.39
N GLU A 747 14.99 -25.21 28.17
CA GLU A 747 16.06 -26.16 28.51
C GLU A 747 16.57 -26.92 27.27
N LYS A 748 15.66 -27.39 26.41
CA LYS A 748 15.98 -28.10 25.16
C LYS A 748 16.73 -27.23 24.16
N TRP A 749 16.27 -26.00 23.94
CA TRP A 749 16.80 -25.07 22.93
C TRP A 749 17.68 -23.97 23.50
N GLN A 750 18.29 -24.19 24.67
CA GLN A 750 18.97 -23.14 25.41
C GLN A 750 20.02 -22.40 24.56
N GLN A 751 20.87 -23.18 23.88
CA GLN A 751 21.96 -22.66 23.07
C GLN A 751 21.45 -21.84 21.87
N THR A 752 20.47 -22.37 21.13
CA THR A 752 19.85 -21.70 19.98
C THR A 752 19.15 -20.40 20.39
N LEU A 753 18.41 -20.43 21.50
CA LEU A 753 17.70 -19.26 22.01
C LEU A 753 18.66 -18.14 22.45
N ASP A 754 19.76 -18.50 23.11
CA ASP A 754 20.75 -17.52 23.58
C ASP A 754 21.58 -16.92 22.42
N ALA A 755 21.83 -17.71 21.37
CA ALA A 755 22.61 -17.28 20.22
C ALA A 755 21.77 -16.46 19.22
N GLU A 756 20.57 -16.94 18.86
CA GLU A 756 19.86 -16.48 17.65
C GLU A 756 18.64 -15.59 17.90
N HIS A 757 18.19 -15.41 19.15
CA HIS A 757 16.92 -14.71 19.44
C HIS A 757 17.11 -13.47 20.33
N TYR A 758 16.17 -12.52 20.21
CA TYR A 758 16.17 -11.26 20.96
C TYR A 758 15.72 -11.44 22.42
N THR A 759 15.94 -10.44 23.27
CA THR A 759 15.65 -10.53 24.71
C THR A 759 14.20 -10.30 25.06
N GLY A 760 13.51 -9.46 24.29
CA GLY A 760 12.15 -9.08 24.60
C GLY A 760 11.51 -8.15 23.58
N PRO A 761 10.31 -7.62 23.91
CA PRO A 761 9.50 -6.85 22.97
C PRO A 761 10.07 -5.50 22.52
N GLU A 762 11.12 -5.01 23.17
CA GLU A 762 11.85 -3.82 22.75
C GLU A 762 12.43 -3.95 21.33
N ASP A 763 12.75 -5.16 20.90
CA ASP A 763 13.33 -5.46 19.58
C ASP A 763 12.27 -6.00 18.59
N LEU A 764 10.97 -5.77 18.83
CA LEU A 764 9.87 -6.34 18.04
C LEU A 764 10.01 -6.10 16.54
N PHE A 765 10.49 -4.92 16.15
CA PHE A 765 10.75 -4.61 14.75
C PHE A 765 11.72 -5.66 14.18
N SER A 766 12.94 -5.77 14.68
CA SER A 766 13.92 -6.72 14.16
C SER A 766 13.50 -8.19 14.35
N ALA A 767 12.83 -8.52 15.47
CA ALA A 767 12.41 -9.88 15.79
C ALA A 767 11.29 -10.43 14.88
N ARG A 768 10.57 -9.58 14.12
CA ARG A 768 9.50 -10.02 13.21
C ARG A 768 10.00 -10.86 12.03
N VAL A 769 11.29 -10.77 11.72
CA VAL A 769 11.97 -11.55 10.69
C VAL A 769 12.99 -12.46 11.37
N HIS A 770 12.96 -13.74 11.06
CA HIS A 770 13.91 -14.68 11.65
C HIS A 770 15.36 -14.38 11.24
N GLY A 771 16.26 -14.38 12.23
CA GLY A 771 17.71 -14.18 12.09
C GLY A 771 18.19 -12.88 12.75
N ARG A 772 18.76 -12.97 13.97
CA ARG A 772 19.21 -11.80 14.75
C ARG A 772 20.25 -10.92 14.06
N ASP A 773 21.16 -11.52 13.30
CA ASP A 773 22.24 -10.82 12.59
C ASP A 773 21.91 -10.57 11.10
N LYS A 774 20.62 -10.72 10.74
CA LYS A 774 20.16 -10.55 9.37
C LYS A 774 20.30 -9.11 8.93
N LYS A 775 21.01 -8.89 7.82
CA LYS A 775 21.20 -7.57 7.24
C LYS A 775 19.90 -7.01 6.68
N THR A 776 19.65 -5.73 6.92
CA THR A 776 18.46 -5.03 6.44
C THR A 776 18.83 -3.86 5.53
N VAL A 777 18.20 -3.80 4.35
CA VAL A 777 18.40 -2.75 3.35
C VAL A 777 17.09 -2.03 3.08
N LEU A 778 17.11 -0.70 3.16
CA LEU A 778 16.04 0.14 2.66
C LEU A 778 16.30 0.48 1.19
N PHE A 779 15.50 -0.04 0.27
CA PHE A 779 15.57 0.22 -1.16
C PHE A 779 14.59 1.32 -1.55
N VAL A 780 15.09 2.42 -2.11
CA VAL A 780 14.29 3.59 -2.50
C VAL A 780 14.31 3.76 -4.03
N ASP A 781 13.12 3.81 -4.63
CA ASP A 781 12.93 4.03 -6.08
C ASP A 781 11.66 4.84 -6.35
N HIS A 782 11.40 5.22 -7.59
CA HIS A 782 10.21 5.99 -7.99
C HIS A 782 8.88 5.24 -7.73
N HIS A 783 8.84 3.95 -8.02
CA HIS A 783 7.73 3.03 -7.72
C HIS A 783 8.24 1.58 -7.66
N VAL A 784 7.41 0.63 -7.20
CA VAL A 784 7.73 -0.80 -7.26
C VAL A 784 8.11 -1.21 -8.69
N PRO A 785 9.10 -2.08 -8.92
CA PRO A 785 9.64 -2.27 -10.26
C PRO A 785 8.65 -2.96 -11.21
N PHE A 786 8.37 -2.33 -12.36
CA PHE A 786 7.63 -2.95 -13.45
C PHE A 786 8.62 -3.72 -14.33
N HIS A 787 9.04 -4.90 -13.86
CA HIS A 787 10.14 -5.67 -14.44
C HIS A 787 9.93 -6.05 -15.92
N ASP A 788 8.70 -6.00 -16.41
CA ASP A 788 8.27 -6.32 -17.78
C ASP A 788 8.07 -5.09 -18.69
N LYS A 789 8.28 -3.86 -18.19
CA LYS A 789 8.00 -2.61 -18.94
C LYS A 789 9.23 -1.80 -19.30
N ASP A 790 10.25 -1.78 -18.45
CA ASP A 790 11.49 -1.05 -18.74
C ASP A 790 12.72 -1.72 -18.12
N ALA A 791 13.88 -1.46 -18.73
CA ALA A 791 15.14 -2.05 -18.32
C ALA A 791 15.57 -1.63 -16.91
N GLY A 792 15.26 -0.41 -16.47
CA GLY A 792 15.63 0.08 -15.15
C GLY A 792 14.88 -0.67 -14.05
N SER A 793 13.56 -0.87 -14.23
CA SER A 793 12.76 -1.70 -13.34
C SER A 793 13.17 -3.17 -13.37
N LYS A 794 13.52 -3.73 -14.53
CA LYS A 794 14.07 -5.10 -14.62
C LYS A 794 15.34 -5.25 -13.80
N VAL A 795 16.28 -4.30 -13.90
CA VAL A 795 17.53 -4.32 -13.10
C VAL A 795 17.22 -4.17 -11.60
N ALA A 796 16.34 -3.26 -11.21
CA ALA A 796 15.96 -3.07 -9.81
C ALA A 796 15.37 -4.36 -9.21
N GLN A 797 14.43 -4.99 -9.91
CA GLN A 797 13.82 -6.27 -9.52
C GLN A 797 14.87 -7.36 -9.31
N ARG A 798 15.78 -7.55 -10.28
CA ARG A 798 16.82 -8.57 -10.21
C ARG A 798 17.73 -8.37 -8.99
N TYR A 799 18.11 -7.13 -8.68
CA TYR A 799 18.95 -6.86 -7.50
C TYR A 799 18.22 -7.07 -6.18
N VAL A 800 16.91 -6.77 -6.13
CA VAL A 800 16.06 -7.10 -4.98
C VAL A 800 15.98 -8.62 -4.78
N GLU A 801 15.78 -9.38 -5.86
CA GLU A 801 15.81 -10.86 -5.83
C GLU A 801 17.16 -11.38 -5.31
N LEU A 802 18.27 -10.85 -5.83
CA LEU A 802 19.62 -11.24 -5.40
C LEU A 802 19.86 -10.96 -3.91
N MET A 803 19.36 -9.82 -3.40
CA MET A 803 19.42 -9.48 -1.98
C MET A 803 18.65 -10.51 -1.14
N VAL A 804 17.42 -10.82 -1.54
CA VAL A 804 16.58 -11.81 -0.85
C VAL A 804 17.18 -13.22 -0.89
N GLU A 805 17.73 -13.64 -2.04
CA GLU A 805 18.48 -14.90 -2.21
C GLU A 805 19.67 -15.00 -1.24
N ARG A 806 20.33 -13.87 -0.97
CA ARG A 806 21.45 -13.76 -0.02
C ARG A 806 21.01 -13.64 1.44
N GLY A 807 19.72 -13.78 1.71
CA GLY A 807 19.18 -13.71 3.06
C GLY A 807 19.15 -12.28 3.61
N ILE A 808 19.22 -11.25 2.77
CA ILE A 808 19.07 -9.85 3.19
C ILE A 808 17.58 -9.54 3.28
N HIS A 809 17.17 -8.87 4.36
CA HIS A 809 15.83 -8.34 4.50
C HIS A 809 15.74 -7.01 3.73
N VAL A 810 14.88 -6.97 2.70
CA VAL A 810 14.69 -5.77 1.88
C VAL A 810 13.38 -5.11 2.28
N ILE A 811 13.48 -3.82 2.64
CA ILE A 811 12.34 -2.93 2.82
C ILE A 811 12.32 -2.00 1.60
N PHE A 812 11.24 -1.99 0.83
CA PHE A 812 11.09 -1.20 -0.38
C PHE A 812 10.22 0.03 -0.14
N LEU A 813 10.71 1.20 -0.55
CA LEU A 813 10.00 2.48 -0.48
C LEU A 813 9.88 3.09 -1.88
N GLY A 814 8.66 3.14 -2.42
CA GLY A 814 8.36 3.85 -3.65
C GLY A 814 8.04 5.32 -3.37
N ASP A 815 8.61 6.25 -4.13
CA ASP A 815 8.35 7.70 -4.01
C ASP A 815 6.88 8.08 -4.25
N ASN A 816 6.15 7.24 -4.99
CA ASN A 816 4.72 7.39 -5.21
C ASN A 816 3.84 6.87 -4.05
N PHE A 817 4.41 6.13 -3.08
CA PHE A 817 3.70 5.50 -1.95
C PHE A 817 2.49 4.65 -2.36
N TYR A 818 2.48 4.08 -3.58
CA TYR A 818 1.33 3.39 -4.14
C TYR A 818 1.63 1.92 -4.46
N PRO A 819 0.79 0.96 -4.01
CA PRO A 819 1.03 -0.47 -4.21
C PRO A 819 0.53 -0.93 -5.59
N HIS A 820 1.31 -0.71 -6.65
CA HIS A 820 0.96 -1.16 -8.00
C HIS A 820 0.91 -2.69 -8.09
N GLN A 821 -0.29 -3.23 -8.34
CA GLN A 821 -0.49 -4.67 -8.55
C GLN A 821 -0.32 -5.04 -10.04
N PRO A 822 0.19 -6.24 -10.36
CA PRO A 822 0.55 -7.34 -9.43
C PRO A 822 1.94 -7.21 -8.78
N TYR A 823 2.76 -6.24 -9.22
CA TYR A 823 4.18 -6.11 -8.84
C TYR A 823 4.44 -6.03 -7.33
N THR A 824 3.58 -5.31 -6.57
CA THR A 824 3.70 -5.26 -5.11
C THR A 824 3.52 -6.64 -4.47
N ARG A 825 2.52 -7.42 -4.91
CA ARG A 825 2.29 -8.77 -4.38
C ARG A 825 3.43 -9.72 -4.73
N GLU A 826 4.03 -9.58 -5.91
CA GLU A 826 5.21 -10.36 -6.31
C GLU A 826 6.39 -10.12 -5.36
N LEU A 827 6.73 -8.85 -5.10
CA LEU A 827 7.75 -8.47 -4.12
C LEU A 827 7.43 -8.99 -2.70
N GLN A 828 6.20 -8.83 -2.25
CA GLN A 828 5.76 -9.31 -0.93
C GLN A 828 5.83 -10.84 -0.81
N SER A 829 5.59 -11.57 -1.90
CA SER A 829 5.69 -13.03 -1.93
C SER A 829 7.15 -13.51 -1.85
N LEU A 830 8.07 -12.79 -2.51
CA LEU A 830 9.52 -12.98 -2.37
C LEU A 830 9.98 -12.72 -0.92
N GLY A 831 9.30 -11.81 -0.23
CA GLY A 831 9.51 -11.46 1.17
C GLY A 831 10.14 -10.10 1.39
N VAL A 832 9.86 -9.20 0.46
CA VAL A 832 10.18 -7.78 0.53
C VAL A 832 9.04 -7.06 1.23
N GLU A 833 9.37 -6.27 2.24
CA GLU A 833 8.39 -5.40 2.91
C GLU A 833 8.21 -4.13 2.09
N VAL A 834 7.02 -3.87 1.55
CA VAL A 834 6.77 -2.69 0.71
C VAL A 834 6.04 -1.64 1.53
N LEU A 835 6.64 -0.47 1.73
CA LEU A 835 6.01 0.65 2.44
C LEU A 835 5.13 1.46 1.48
N TYR A 836 3.83 1.54 1.76
CA TYR A 836 2.86 2.24 0.90
C TYR A 836 1.68 2.82 1.71
N GLY A 837 0.90 3.69 1.07
CA GLY A 837 -0.29 4.30 1.63
C GLY A 837 -0.06 5.68 2.26
N GLU A 838 -1.17 6.33 2.64
CA GLU A 838 -1.16 7.73 3.09
C GLU A 838 -0.37 7.93 4.39
N TYR A 839 -0.32 6.91 5.25
CA TYR A 839 0.50 6.95 6.46
C TYR A 839 1.98 7.15 6.13
N PHE A 840 2.57 6.27 5.31
CA PHE A 840 4.00 6.37 4.96
C PHE A 840 4.31 7.60 4.14
N LYS A 841 3.42 8.02 3.23
CA LYS A 841 3.56 9.27 2.48
C LYS A 841 3.80 10.48 3.38
N ASN A 842 3.10 10.54 4.51
CA ASN A 842 3.20 11.65 5.46
C ASN A 842 4.24 11.42 6.57
N ASN A 843 4.64 10.17 6.84
CA ASN A 843 5.42 9.81 8.04
C ASN A 843 6.71 9.01 7.76
N TRP A 844 7.10 8.78 6.50
CA TRP A 844 8.27 7.95 6.17
C TRP A 844 9.56 8.40 6.89
N TYR A 845 9.76 9.71 7.07
CA TYR A 845 10.96 10.22 7.72
C TYR A 845 10.94 9.97 9.23
N ALA A 846 9.79 10.13 9.88
CA ALA A 846 9.62 9.81 11.29
C ALA A 846 9.80 8.30 11.54
N TRP A 847 9.22 7.48 10.67
CA TRP A 847 9.41 6.03 10.66
C TRP A 847 10.89 5.67 10.49
N LEU A 848 11.60 6.31 9.55
CA LEU A 848 13.03 6.08 9.35
C LEU A 848 13.85 6.52 10.57
N GLN A 849 13.52 7.63 11.21
CA GLN A 849 14.19 8.07 12.45
C GLN A 849 14.05 7.04 13.58
N GLU A 850 12.90 6.40 13.69
CA GLU A 850 12.64 5.36 14.68
C GLU A 850 13.43 4.07 14.39
N HIS A 851 13.53 3.68 13.11
CA HIS A 851 14.06 2.37 12.72
C HIS A 851 15.46 2.39 12.11
N ALA A 852 16.09 3.56 11.90
CA ALA A 852 17.41 3.68 11.26
C ALA A 852 18.49 2.82 11.92
N HIS A 853 18.43 2.63 13.25
CA HIS A 853 19.37 1.80 13.99
C HIS A 853 19.31 0.29 13.65
N THR A 854 18.26 -0.14 12.94
CA THR A 854 18.06 -1.53 12.47
C THR A 854 18.34 -1.70 10.98
N ILE A 855 18.60 -0.61 10.25
CA ILE A 855 18.84 -0.61 8.81
C ILE A 855 20.36 -0.50 8.61
N ASP A 856 20.97 -1.49 7.98
CA ASP A 856 22.42 -1.51 7.72
C ASP A 856 22.80 -0.57 6.57
N ALA A 857 21.96 -0.52 5.51
CA ALA A 857 22.20 0.31 4.34
C ALA A 857 20.91 0.87 3.72
N VAL A 858 21.01 2.04 3.10
CA VAL A 858 19.99 2.60 2.21
C VAL A 858 20.50 2.57 0.77
N TYR A 859 19.73 1.92 -0.09
CA TYR A 859 19.97 1.82 -1.53
C TYR A 859 19.11 2.84 -2.27
N LEU A 860 19.73 3.92 -2.75
CA LEU A 860 19.08 5.02 -3.44
C LEU A 860 19.19 4.82 -4.95
N ASN A 861 18.06 4.79 -5.65
CA ASN A 861 18.02 4.63 -7.10
C ASN A 861 17.55 5.92 -7.79
N ARG A 862 18.17 6.25 -8.92
CA ARG A 862 17.83 7.37 -9.82
C ARG A 862 18.06 8.77 -9.21
N PRO A 863 18.67 9.71 -9.97
CA PRO A 863 19.04 11.01 -9.40
C PRO A 863 17.83 11.87 -9.01
N HIS A 864 16.76 11.86 -9.83
CA HIS A 864 15.56 12.65 -9.58
C HIS A 864 14.73 12.20 -8.37
N ILE A 865 14.90 10.95 -7.92
CA ILE A 865 14.27 10.43 -6.70
C ILE A 865 15.20 10.67 -5.51
N THR A 866 16.48 10.34 -5.67
CA THR A 866 17.48 10.40 -4.60
C THR A 866 17.55 11.76 -3.90
N VAL A 867 17.43 12.87 -4.65
CA VAL A 867 17.41 14.23 -4.10
C VAL A 867 16.32 14.48 -3.05
N ASN A 868 15.22 13.71 -3.07
CA ASN A 868 14.11 13.89 -2.13
C ASN A 868 14.41 13.27 -0.74
N TYR A 869 15.39 12.36 -0.66
CA TYR A 869 15.64 11.54 0.53
C TYR A 869 17.02 11.78 1.15
N ILE A 870 18.07 11.95 0.32
CA ILE A 870 19.47 11.87 0.76
C ILE A 870 19.82 12.82 1.92
N ASP A 871 19.41 14.09 1.84
CA ASP A 871 19.73 15.09 2.86
C ASP A 871 19.03 14.79 4.19
N LYS A 872 17.83 14.23 4.14
CA LYS A 872 17.09 13.80 5.34
C LYS A 872 17.74 12.59 5.97
N ILE A 873 18.20 11.62 5.18
CA ILE A 873 18.89 10.44 5.70
C ILE A 873 20.21 10.84 6.37
N LEU A 874 20.97 11.75 5.75
CA LEU A 874 22.21 12.28 6.32
C LEU A 874 21.99 13.10 7.60
N ALA A 875 20.79 13.65 7.81
CA ALA A 875 20.45 14.40 9.01
C ALA A 875 20.12 13.51 10.24
N LEU A 876 20.11 12.18 10.07
CA LEU A 876 19.95 11.24 11.18
C LEU A 876 21.16 11.28 12.13
N GLU A 877 20.96 10.96 13.40
CA GLU A 877 22.05 10.93 14.39
C GLU A 877 23.14 9.92 14.02
N ASN A 878 22.72 8.76 13.51
CA ASN A 878 23.59 7.71 12.97
C ASN A 878 23.01 7.26 11.62
N PRO A 879 23.38 7.91 10.50
CA PRO A 879 22.89 7.53 9.18
C PRO A 879 23.39 6.12 8.80
N PRO A 880 22.54 5.26 8.21
CA PRO A 880 22.97 3.99 7.63
C PRO A 880 23.95 4.19 6.47
N PHE A 881 24.62 3.12 6.05
CA PHE A 881 25.50 3.15 4.86
C PHE A 881 24.70 3.55 3.61
N LEU A 882 25.15 4.57 2.88
CA LEU A 882 24.46 5.12 1.72
C LEU A 882 25.08 4.63 0.41
N ALA A 883 24.31 3.83 -0.33
CA ALA A 883 24.67 3.38 -1.67
C ALA A 883 23.77 4.04 -2.72
N TYR A 884 24.36 4.66 -3.74
CA TYR A 884 23.63 5.25 -4.86
C TYR A 884 23.84 4.47 -6.16
N HIS A 885 22.76 4.27 -6.91
CA HIS A 885 22.79 3.66 -8.24
C HIS A 885 22.24 4.60 -9.31
N GLY A 886 23.05 4.82 -10.34
CA GLY A 886 22.62 5.45 -11.58
C GLY A 886 22.62 4.45 -12.76
N ALA A 887 21.59 4.53 -13.60
CA ALA A 887 21.44 3.68 -14.79
C ALA A 887 22.28 4.18 -15.97
N ASP A 888 22.40 5.51 -16.10
CA ASP A 888 23.23 6.23 -17.04
C ASP A 888 23.68 7.55 -16.39
N LEU A 889 24.85 8.07 -16.75
CA LEU A 889 25.21 9.46 -16.39
C LEU A 889 24.26 10.42 -17.10
N HIS A 890 23.24 10.89 -16.37
CA HIS A 890 22.10 11.59 -16.94
C HIS A 890 22.51 12.88 -17.63
N TYR A 891 23.50 13.60 -17.07
CA TYR A 891 24.03 14.81 -17.69
C TYR A 891 24.62 14.57 -19.09
N ILE A 892 25.27 13.42 -19.32
CA ILE A 892 25.84 13.08 -20.64
C ILE A 892 24.72 12.86 -21.65
N ARG A 893 23.66 12.15 -21.24
CA ARG A 893 22.49 11.94 -22.09
C ARG A 893 21.82 13.26 -22.45
N VAL A 894 21.58 14.11 -21.45
CA VAL A 894 20.99 15.43 -21.64
C VAL A 894 21.85 16.32 -22.55
N GLY A 895 23.17 16.34 -22.35
CA GLY A 895 24.08 17.11 -23.22
C GLY A 895 24.05 16.65 -24.68
N ARG A 896 23.91 15.34 -24.93
CA ARG A 896 23.74 14.81 -26.30
C ARG A 896 22.39 15.20 -26.91
N GLU A 897 21.30 15.19 -26.12
CA GLU A 897 19.98 15.64 -26.56
C GLU A 897 19.96 17.15 -26.90
N GLU A 898 20.65 17.96 -26.11
CA GLU A 898 20.82 19.41 -26.33
C GLU A 898 21.57 19.69 -27.64
N LEU A 899 22.67 18.96 -27.90
CA LEU A 899 23.42 19.06 -29.16
C LEU A 899 22.57 18.70 -30.39
N LEU A 900 21.57 17.83 -30.22
CA LEU A 900 20.66 17.42 -31.28
C LEU A 900 19.42 18.33 -31.40
N GLY A 901 19.20 19.26 -30.47
CA GLY A 901 18.05 20.16 -30.48
C GLY A 901 16.71 19.46 -30.22
N ILE A 902 16.72 18.28 -29.59
CA ILE A 902 15.54 17.43 -29.35
C ILE A 902 14.85 17.79 -28.00
N ARG A 903 15.32 18.83 -27.32
CA ARG A 903 14.98 19.10 -25.94
C ARG A 903 14.08 20.33 -25.75
N ASP A 904 13.21 20.24 -24.76
CA ASP A 904 12.43 21.36 -24.26
C ASP A 904 13.36 22.40 -23.61
N ALA A 905 13.17 23.67 -23.94
CA ALA A 905 13.98 24.78 -23.43
C ALA A 905 13.84 24.99 -21.91
N ASP A 906 12.78 24.45 -21.30
CA ASP A 906 12.50 24.59 -19.87
C ASP A 906 13.01 23.40 -19.01
N ALA A 907 13.63 22.39 -19.63
CA ALA A 907 14.15 21.23 -18.92
C ALA A 907 15.59 21.49 -18.39
N ARG A 908 15.93 20.98 -17.20
CA ARG A 908 17.24 21.18 -16.54
C ARG A 908 18.43 20.91 -17.44
N SER A 909 19.29 21.89 -17.69
CA SER A 909 20.46 21.75 -18.56
C SER A 909 21.37 20.56 -18.19
N SER A 910 22.20 20.14 -19.13
CA SER A 910 23.28 19.17 -18.87
C SER A 910 24.11 19.56 -17.64
N ASP A 911 24.48 20.83 -17.51
CA ASP A 911 25.31 21.30 -16.39
C ASP A 911 24.57 21.21 -15.04
N GLU A 912 23.29 21.58 -14.99
CA GLU A 912 22.47 21.44 -13.78
C GLU A 912 22.33 19.97 -13.34
N TRP A 913 22.18 19.04 -14.29
CA TRP A 913 22.16 17.60 -13.97
C TRP A 913 23.51 17.11 -13.47
N LYS A 914 24.61 17.59 -14.06
CA LYS A 914 25.95 17.25 -13.60
C LYS A 914 26.15 17.68 -12.15
N GLU A 915 25.72 18.89 -11.79
CA GLU A 915 25.80 19.37 -10.40
C GLU A 915 25.00 18.48 -9.44
N ILE A 916 23.77 18.11 -9.80
CA ILE A 916 22.92 17.25 -8.98
C ILE A 916 23.53 15.86 -8.81
N GLU A 917 23.95 15.23 -9.90
CA GLU A 917 24.49 13.87 -9.86
C GLU A 917 25.79 13.81 -9.04
N PHE A 918 26.70 14.78 -9.22
CA PHE A 918 27.94 14.82 -8.44
C PHE A 918 27.71 15.20 -6.97
N ASP A 919 26.71 16.03 -6.65
CA ASP A 919 26.32 16.30 -5.27
C ASP A 919 25.83 15.02 -4.57
N ILE A 920 24.95 14.26 -5.22
CA ILE A 920 24.50 12.95 -4.73
C ILE A 920 25.69 12.01 -4.49
N MET A 921 26.56 11.87 -5.50
CA MET A 921 27.70 10.96 -5.42
C MET A 921 28.68 11.31 -4.28
N ARG A 922 28.88 12.59 -3.97
CA ARG A 922 29.72 13.04 -2.85
C ARG A 922 29.09 12.79 -1.48
N LYS A 923 27.76 12.74 -1.42
CA LYS A 923 26.98 12.52 -0.20
C LYS A 923 26.83 11.03 0.14
N CYS A 924 27.02 10.13 -0.83
CA CYS A 924 26.94 8.69 -0.63
C CYS A 924 28.29 8.07 -0.27
N ASP A 925 28.27 6.97 0.48
CA ASP A 925 29.47 6.20 0.81
C ASP A 925 30.02 5.45 -0.42
N ILE A 926 29.13 5.07 -1.34
CA ILE A 926 29.49 4.49 -2.63
C ILE A 926 28.46 4.82 -3.72
N SER A 927 28.95 5.06 -4.94
CA SER A 927 28.12 5.19 -6.14
C SER A 927 28.42 4.09 -7.16
N MET A 928 27.40 3.59 -7.86
CA MET A 928 27.55 2.47 -8.78
C MET A 928 26.96 2.74 -10.15
N TRP A 929 27.71 2.28 -11.16
CA TRP A 929 27.37 2.45 -12.58
C TRP A 929 27.43 1.13 -13.34
N LEU A 930 26.70 1.08 -14.45
CA LEU A 930 26.54 -0.13 -15.25
C LEU A 930 27.70 -0.36 -16.23
N SER A 931 28.66 0.54 -16.29
CA SER A 931 29.78 0.53 -17.25
C SER A 931 31.06 1.03 -16.60
N GLU A 932 32.17 0.35 -16.88
CA GLU A 932 33.52 0.79 -16.47
C GLU A 932 33.87 2.17 -17.05
N ASN A 933 33.39 2.50 -18.25
CA ASN A 933 33.60 3.82 -18.85
C ASN A 933 32.92 4.94 -18.04
N GLU A 934 31.76 4.67 -17.43
CA GLU A 934 31.06 5.63 -16.58
C GLU A 934 31.83 5.83 -15.26
N VAL A 935 32.29 4.72 -14.66
CA VAL A 935 33.17 4.73 -13.48
C VAL A 935 34.43 5.58 -13.73
N ASP A 936 35.10 5.35 -14.86
CA ASP A 936 36.29 6.11 -15.27
C ASP A 936 35.97 7.58 -15.53
N THR A 937 34.81 7.88 -16.10
CA THR A 937 34.37 9.26 -16.34
C THR A 937 34.16 10.00 -15.02
N VAL A 938 33.49 9.38 -14.05
CA VAL A 938 33.31 9.95 -12.71
C VAL A 938 34.66 10.14 -12.02
N LYS A 939 35.55 9.15 -12.05
CA LYS A 939 36.90 9.24 -11.44
C LYS A 939 37.78 10.32 -12.06
N LYS A 940 37.65 10.57 -13.38
CA LYS A 940 38.39 11.63 -14.07
C LYS A 940 37.91 13.02 -13.65
N GLU A 941 36.61 13.18 -13.48
CA GLU A 941 35.99 14.44 -13.07
C GLU A 941 36.22 14.74 -11.58
N ASP A 942 36.05 13.74 -10.71
CA ASP A 942 36.26 13.85 -9.27
C ASP A 942 36.84 12.54 -8.69
N PRO A 943 38.18 12.46 -8.52
CA PRO A 943 38.84 11.26 -7.97
C PRO A 943 38.49 10.95 -6.51
N SER A 944 37.83 11.87 -5.80
CA SER A 944 37.45 11.67 -4.39
C SER A 944 36.19 10.84 -4.21
N ILE A 945 35.38 10.71 -5.26
CA ILE A 945 34.13 9.95 -5.24
C ILE A 945 34.45 8.45 -5.23
N ASN A 946 33.91 7.74 -4.23
CA ASN A 946 33.98 6.29 -4.19
C ASN A 946 32.97 5.70 -5.18
N VAL A 947 33.48 5.14 -6.28
CA VAL A 947 32.66 4.69 -7.40
C VAL A 947 33.09 3.31 -7.90
N ALA A 948 32.12 2.43 -8.11
CA ALA A 948 32.30 1.04 -8.51
C ALA A 948 31.46 0.65 -9.72
N TYR A 949 31.94 -0.37 -10.44
CA TYR A 949 31.20 -1.01 -11.51
C TYR A 949 30.22 -2.05 -10.93
N LYS A 950 29.03 -2.11 -11.52
CA LYS A 950 27.95 -3.04 -11.17
C LYS A 950 27.36 -3.59 -12.46
N PRO A 951 27.35 -4.92 -12.70
CA PRO A 951 26.81 -5.46 -13.95
C PRO A 951 25.30 -5.22 -14.06
N MET A 952 24.81 -4.95 -15.27
CA MET A 952 23.38 -4.75 -15.54
C MET A 952 22.58 -6.04 -15.31
N TYR A 953 23.08 -7.15 -15.85
CA TYR A 953 22.51 -8.49 -15.71
C TYR A 953 23.60 -9.48 -15.30
N TRP A 954 23.18 -10.65 -14.81
CA TRP A 954 24.08 -11.76 -14.59
C TRP A 954 23.46 -13.08 -15.02
N PHE A 955 24.32 -13.98 -15.46
CA PHE A 955 23.96 -15.27 -16.01
C PHE A 955 24.85 -16.36 -15.41
N GLU A 956 24.25 -17.52 -15.19
CA GLU A 956 24.94 -18.79 -14.97
C GLU A 956 25.07 -19.55 -16.29
N GLN A 957 25.92 -20.58 -16.33
CA GLN A 957 26.10 -21.41 -17.54
C GLN A 957 24.76 -21.99 -18.04
N SER A 958 23.88 -22.37 -17.12
CA SER A 958 22.54 -22.87 -17.44
C SER A 958 21.65 -21.84 -18.13
N ASP A 959 21.77 -20.55 -17.80
CA ASP A 959 20.94 -19.49 -18.38
C ASP A 959 21.29 -19.25 -19.84
N VAL A 960 22.56 -19.43 -20.18
CA VAL A 960 23.10 -19.29 -21.54
C VAL A 960 22.65 -20.47 -22.41
N ASP A 961 22.41 -21.65 -21.83
CA ASP A 961 21.96 -22.84 -22.54
C ASP A 961 20.44 -22.85 -22.83
N VAL A 962 19.65 -22.03 -22.14
CA VAL A 962 18.18 -21.95 -22.27
C VAL A 962 17.77 -21.10 -23.48
N GLY A 963 16.81 -21.59 -24.28
CA GLY A 963 16.24 -20.84 -25.41
C GLY A 963 16.97 -20.99 -26.75
N ARG A 964 18.02 -21.83 -26.81
CA ARG A 964 18.72 -22.13 -28.07
C ARG A 964 17.90 -23.07 -28.95
N HIS A 965 17.33 -22.55 -30.03
CA HIS A 965 16.73 -23.39 -31.06
C HIS A 965 17.79 -23.88 -32.06
N SER A 966 17.67 -25.14 -32.47
CA SER A 966 18.56 -25.80 -33.44
C SER A 966 18.35 -25.34 -34.88
N VAL A 967 17.28 -24.60 -35.16
CA VAL A 967 16.93 -24.09 -36.49
C VAL A 967 16.61 -22.62 -36.33
N ARG A 968 17.38 -21.76 -37.00
CA ARG A 968 17.15 -20.31 -37.06
C ARG A 968 16.68 -19.95 -38.46
N ASP A 969 15.45 -19.47 -38.56
CA ASP A 969 14.94 -18.89 -39.80
C ASP A 969 15.76 -17.65 -40.15
N ARG A 970 15.86 -17.27 -41.44
CA ARG A 970 16.64 -16.08 -41.88
C ARG A 970 15.96 -14.76 -41.51
N ASN A 971 15.71 -14.57 -40.22
CA ASN A 971 15.00 -13.43 -39.66
C ASN A 971 15.99 -12.50 -38.95
N ILE A 972 15.84 -11.21 -39.22
CA ILE A 972 16.46 -10.11 -38.48
C ILE A 972 15.49 -9.68 -37.39
N LEU A 973 15.96 -9.55 -36.16
CA LEU A 973 15.15 -9.08 -35.03
C LEU A 973 15.58 -7.68 -34.59
N PHE A 974 14.62 -6.78 -34.45
CA PHE A 974 14.80 -5.50 -33.76
C PHE A 974 13.90 -5.46 -32.52
N VAL A 975 14.51 -5.16 -31.37
CA VAL A 975 13.79 -4.93 -30.11
C VAL A 975 14.05 -3.50 -29.64
N GLY A 976 12.98 -2.74 -29.33
CA GLY A 976 13.10 -1.42 -28.74
C GLY A 976 11.76 -0.70 -28.58
N GLY A 977 11.47 -0.24 -27.37
CA GLY A 977 10.31 0.62 -27.11
C GLY A 977 10.45 1.98 -27.80
N PHE A 978 9.39 2.42 -28.47
CA PHE A 978 9.38 3.64 -29.29
C PHE A 978 9.10 4.92 -28.49
N GLY A 979 8.86 4.80 -27.18
CA GLY A 979 8.89 5.93 -26.25
C GLY A 979 10.30 6.48 -26.02
N HIS A 980 11.35 5.75 -26.44
CA HIS A 980 12.74 6.20 -26.39
C HIS A 980 13.20 6.66 -27.79
N PRO A 981 13.38 7.97 -28.02
CA PRO A 981 13.66 8.51 -29.36
C PRO A 981 14.83 7.86 -30.13
N PRO A 982 15.95 7.46 -29.49
CA PRO A 982 17.03 6.74 -30.18
C PRO A 982 16.62 5.44 -30.88
N ASN A 983 15.63 4.71 -30.35
CA ASN A 983 15.16 3.48 -30.98
C ASN A 983 14.41 3.77 -32.28
N LEU A 984 13.57 4.82 -32.27
CA LEU A 984 12.82 5.25 -33.44
C LEU A 984 13.76 5.77 -34.54
N ASP A 985 14.73 6.59 -34.16
CA ASP A 985 15.76 7.09 -35.06
C ASP A 985 16.56 5.96 -35.70
N GLY A 986 17.01 5.00 -34.88
CA GLY A 986 17.80 3.87 -35.33
C GLY A 986 17.05 2.95 -36.30
N ILE A 987 15.78 2.60 -35.99
CA ILE A 987 15.01 1.73 -36.90
C ILE A 987 14.70 2.43 -38.22
N ASN A 988 14.40 3.74 -38.20
CA ASN A 988 14.13 4.49 -39.42
C ASN A 988 15.38 4.57 -40.30
N TRP A 989 16.55 4.84 -39.71
CA TRP A 989 17.81 4.79 -40.45
C TRP A 989 18.08 3.40 -41.04
N PHE A 990 17.83 2.33 -40.28
CA PHE A 990 17.99 0.96 -40.75
C PHE A 990 17.06 0.65 -41.94
N LEU A 991 15.78 1.00 -41.83
CA LEU A 991 14.78 0.77 -42.86
C LEU A 991 15.03 1.60 -44.13
N ASP A 992 15.51 2.84 -43.99
CA ASP A 992 15.74 3.74 -45.11
C ASP A 992 17.02 3.42 -45.89
N LYS A 993 18.07 2.98 -45.20
CA LYS A 993 19.43 2.90 -45.76
C LYS A 993 20.01 1.50 -45.87
N ILE A 994 19.58 0.58 -45.02
CA ILE A 994 20.28 -0.71 -44.84
C ILE A 994 19.39 -1.87 -45.30
N PHE A 995 18.17 -1.95 -44.77
CA PHE A 995 17.27 -3.08 -45.03
C PHE A 995 16.95 -3.30 -46.52
N PRO A 996 16.73 -2.26 -47.36
CA PRO A 996 16.47 -2.45 -48.79
C PRO A 996 17.64 -3.11 -49.53
N GLU A 997 18.88 -2.75 -49.17
CA GLU A 997 20.09 -3.32 -49.77
C GLU A 997 20.32 -4.77 -49.30
N VAL A 998 20.05 -5.06 -48.02
CA VAL A 998 20.10 -6.44 -47.50
C VAL A 998 19.05 -7.32 -48.17
N LEU A 999 17.81 -6.83 -48.34
CA LEU A 999 16.72 -7.55 -49.00
C LEU A 999 17.02 -7.80 -50.49
N ALA A 1000 17.75 -6.90 -51.16
CA ALA A 1000 18.19 -7.11 -52.54
C ALA A 1000 19.22 -8.26 -52.68
N ILE A 1001 20.03 -8.50 -51.64
CA ILE A 1001 21.07 -9.55 -51.62
C ILE A 1001 20.52 -10.87 -51.07
N VAL A 1002 19.63 -10.81 -50.07
CA VAL A 1002 19.00 -11.97 -49.40
C VAL A 1002 17.47 -11.83 -49.51
N PRO A 1003 16.84 -12.27 -50.62
CA PRO A 1003 15.42 -11.98 -50.89
C PRO A 1003 14.42 -12.68 -49.95
N ASP A 1004 14.84 -13.72 -49.24
CA ASP A 1004 14.04 -14.50 -48.29
C ASP A 1004 14.15 -13.99 -46.84
N VAL A 1005 14.89 -12.90 -46.60
CA VAL A 1005 15.05 -12.32 -45.26
C VAL A 1005 13.75 -11.68 -44.78
N LYS A 1006 13.44 -11.88 -43.49
CA LYS A 1006 12.36 -11.16 -42.81
C LYS A 1006 12.89 -10.29 -41.69
N LEU A 1007 12.22 -9.18 -41.40
CA LEU A 1007 12.51 -8.31 -40.27
C LEU A 1007 11.36 -8.34 -39.28
N SER A 1008 11.61 -8.76 -38.05
CA SER A 1008 10.67 -8.67 -36.94
C SER A 1008 10.96 -7.44 -36.08
N ILE A 1009 9.97 -6.57 -35.89
CA ILE A 1009 10.07 -5.34 -35.09
C ILE A 1009 9.19 -5.50 -33.85
N ILE A 1010 9.81 -5.48 -32.67
CA ILE A 1010 9.16 -5.61 -31.37
C ILE A 1010 9.39 -4.34 -30.55
N GLY A 1011 8.32 -3.75 -30.03
CA GLY A 1011 8.39 -2.54 -29.22
C GLY A 1011 7.03 -1.94 -28.87
N SER A 1012 6.88 -1.52 -27.62
CA SER A 1012 5.72 -0.76 -27.16
C SER A 1012 5.70 0.67 -27.75
N ASN A 1013 4.51 1.27 -27.81
CA ASN A 1013 4.27 2.64 -28.28
C ASN A 1013 4.72 2.90 -29.73
N SER A 1014 4.67 1.89 -30.59
CA SER A 1014 5.04 1.99 -32.00
C SER A 1014 4.18 3.05 -32.73
N PRO A 1015 4.79 4.09 -33.33
CA PRO A 1015 4.04 5.10 -34.07
C PRO A 1015 3.43 4.52 -35.35
N ALA A 1016 2.38 5.16 -35.87
CA ALA A 1016 1.62 4.69 -37.04
C ALA A 1016 2.50 4.39 -38.27
N HIS A 1017 3.55 5.19 -38.51
CA HIS A 1017 4.44 4.96 -39.65
C HIS A 1017 5.30 3.71 -39.51
N ILE A 1018 5.51 3.18 -38.30
CA ILE A 1018 6.19 1.89 -38.08
C ILE A 1018 5.19 0.75 -38.17
N THR A 1019 4.03 0.85 -37.53
CA THR A 1019 2.98 -0.20 -37.58
C THR A 1019 2.45 -0.44 -38.98
N ASN A 1020 2.42 0.59 -39.84
CA ASN A 1020 2.05 0.48 -41.25
C ASN A 1020 3.10 -0.19 -42.14
N LEU A 1021 4.28 -0.57 -41.61
CA LEU A 1021 5.32 -1.29 -42.37
C LEU A 1021 5.07 -2.79 -42.50
N GLN A 1022 4.01 -3.31 -41.86
CA GLN A 1022 3.63 -4.72 -41.95
C GLN A 1022 3.54 -5.19 -43.41
N SER A 1023 4.33 -6.20 -43.77
CA SER A 1023 4.44 -6.75 -45.13
C SER A 1023 4.98 -8.18 -45.11
N ASP A 1024 5.08 -8.84 -46.26
CA ASP A 1024 5.65 -10.20 -46.34
C ASP A 1024 7.11 -10.29 -45.85
N ALA A 1025 7.85 -9.16 -45.90
CA ALA A 1025 9.25 -9.06 -45.49
C ALA A 1025 9.44 -8.39 -44.11
N ILE A 1026 8.40 -7.74 -43.55
CA ILE A 1026 8.48 -7.02 -42.27
C ILE A 1026 7.28 -7.38 -41.40
N ASP A 1027 7.55 -7.98 -40.25
CA ASP A 1027 6.58 -8.32 -39.22
C ASP A 1027 6.69 -7.33 -38.05
N VAL A 1028 5.67 -6.50 -37.84
CA VAL A 1028 5.60 -5.54 -36.75
C VAL A 1028 4.68 -6.08 -35.67
N LEU A 1029 5.27 -6.63 -34.60
CA LEU A 1029 4.54 -7.33 -33.54
C LEU A 1029 4.04 -6.40 -32.43
N GLY A 1030 4.62 -5.20 -32.30
CA GLY A 1030 4.26 -4.25 -31.24
C GLY A 1030 4.75 -4.70 -29.86
N TYR A 1031 3.93 -4.47 -28.82
CA TYR A 1031 4.20 -5.00 -27.48
C TYR A 1031 3.85 -6.49 -27.43
N VAL A 1032 4.75 -7.30 -26.88
CA VAL A 1032 4.60 -8.75 -26.74
C VAL A 1032 4.88 -9.16 -25.29
N SER A 1033 4.34 -10.28 -24.85
CA SER A 1033 4.66 -10.88 -23.56
C SER A 1033 6.13 -11.34 -23.50
N GLU A 1034 6.66 -11.54 -22.29
CA GLU A 1034 8.03 -12.04 -22.12
C GLU A 1034 8.23 -13.41 -22.81
N SER A 1035 7.24 -14.31 -22.72
CA SER A 1035 7.31 -15.61 -23.41
C SER A 1035 7.39 -15.49 -24.94
N GLU A 1036 6.68 -14.52 -25.51
CA GLU A 1036 6.73 -14.23 -26.95
C GLU A 1036 8.04 -13.57 -27.34
N LEU A 1037 8.59 -12.69 -26.48
CA LEU A 1037 9.90 -12.08 -26.68
C LEU A 1037 11.01 -13.12 -26.68
N VAL A 1038 10.99 -14.06 -25.73
CA VAL A 1038 11.92 -15.21 -25.68
C VAL A 1038 11.80 -16.05 -26.95
N SER A 1039 10.57 -16.34 -27.38
CA SER A 1039 10.33 -17.07 -28.64
C SER A 1039 10.87 -16.32 -29.86
N ALA A 1040 10.75 -14.98 -29.89
CA ALA A 1040 11.25 -14.16 -30.97
C ALA A 1040 12.79 -14.19 -31.03
N TYR A 1041 13.47 -14.09 -29.90
CA TYR A 1041 14.92 -14.31 -29.83
C TYR A 1041 15.29 -15.71 -30.33
N GLY A 1042 14.56 -16.74 -29.91
CA GLY A 1042 14.77 -18.12 -30.34
C GLY A 1042 14.64 -18.36 -31.85
N GLN A 1043 13.80 -17.59 -32.54
CA GLN A 1043 13.57 -17.70 -33.99
C GLN A 1043 14.49 -16.80 -34.82
N ALA A 1044 15.11 -15.79 -34.21
CA ALA A 1044 15.94 -14.83 -34.91
C ALA A 1044 17.30 -15.43 -35.29
N ARG A 1045 17.76 -15.12 -36.50
CA ARG A 1045 19.13 -15.46 -36.93
C ARG A 1045 20.13 -14.38 -36.58
N VAL A 1046 19.71 -13.13 -36.60
CA VAL A 1046 20.53 -11.99 -36.21
C VAL A 1046 19.67 -10.90 -35.56
N SER A 1047 20.20 -10.25 -34.53
CA SER A 1047 19.60 -9.09 -33.87
C SER A 1047 20.30 -7.82 -34.34
N ILE A 1048 19.54 -6.76 -34.62
CA ILE A 1048 20.04 -5.47 -35.06
C ILE A 1048 19.78 -4.39 -34.01
N VAL A 1049 20.83 -3.68 -33.60
CA VAL A 1049 20.77 -2.55 -32.67
C VAL A 1049 21.38 -1.29 -33.31
N PRO A 1050 20.63 -0.58 -34.17
CA PRO A 1050 21.16 0.45 -35.06
C PRO A 1050 21.15 1.86 -34.43
N LEU A 1051 21.54 2.01 -33.17
CA LEU A 1051 21.41 3.30 -32.45
C LEU A 1051 22.44 4.32 -32.93
N ARG A 1052 22.03 5.56 -33.24
CA ARG A 1052 22.97 6.61 -33.67
C ARG A 1052 23.35 7.60 -32.57
N TYR A 1053 22.54 7.65 -31.51
CA TYR A 1053 22.77 8.44 -30.30
C TYR A 1053 22.11 7.73 -29.09
N GLY A 1054 22.31 8.26 -27.89
CA GLY A 1054 21.92 7.64 -26.61
C GLY A 1054 23.11 7.56 -25.66
N ALA A 1055 22.96 7.02 -24.46
CA ALA A 1055 24.03 6.81 -23.48
C ALA A 1055 23.75 5.52 -22.68
N GLY A 1056 24.70 5.12 -21.81
CA GLY A 1056 24.56 3.94 -20.94
C GLY A 1056 24.63 2.59 -21.67
N VAL A 1057 24.47 1.50 -20.91
CA VAL A 1057 24.48 0.12 -21.42
C VAL A 1057 23.13 -0.26 -22.01
N LYS A 1058 23.12 -1.01 -23.12
CA LYS A 1058 21.88 -1.39 -23.83
C LYS A 1058 21.50 -2.83 -23.47
N GLY A 1059 20.51 -2.99 -22.59
CA GLY A 1059 20.03 -4.31 -22.15
C GLY A 1059 19.71 -5.28 -23.29
N LYS A 1060 19.08 -4.80 -24.38
CA LYS A 1060 18.75 -5.60 -25.56
C LYS A 1060 19.95 -6.26 -26.27
N VAL A 1061 21.15 -5.69 -26.15
CA VAL A 1061 22.36 -6.30 -26.70
C VAL A 1061 22.75 -7.51 -25.86
N ILE A 1062 22.75 -7.35 -24.53
CA ILE A 1062 23.05 -8.42 -23.59
C ILE A 1062 22.00 -9.53 -23.66
N GLU A 1063 20.71 -9.18 -23.74
CA GLU A 1063 19.62 -10.16 -23.92
C GLU A 1063 19.76 -10.94 -25.23
N SER A 1064 20.10 -10.28 -26.35
CA SER A 1064 20.35 -10.98 -27.61
C SER A 1064 21.50 -11.98 -27.48
N MET A 1065 22.59 -11.60 -26.80
CA MET A 1065 23.70 -12.49 -26.51
C MET A 1065 23.26 -13.68 -25.65
N GLN A 1066 22.45 -13.44 -24.61
CA GLN A 1066 21.97 -14.48 -23.68
C GLN A 1066 21.22 -15.58 -24.43
N TYR A 1067 20.31 -15.22 -25.34
CA TYR A 1067 19.56 -16.19 -26.14
C TYR A 1067 20.36 -16.75 -27.34
N GLY A 1068 21.67 -16.46 -27.40
CA GLY A 1068 22.56 -16.95 -28.43
C GLY A 1068 22.30 -16.35 -29.81
N VAL A 1069 21.73 -15.15 -29.91
CA VAL A 1069 21.47 -14.47 -31.18
C VAL A 1069 22.65 -13.56 -31.54
N PRO A 1070 23.32 -13.76 -32.69
CA PRO A 1070 24.33 -12.85 -33.21
C PRO A 1070 23.82 -11.41 -33.26
N VAL A 1071 24.64 -10.44 -32.88
CA VAL A 1071 24.26 -9.02 -32.80
C VAL A 1071 25.10 -8.18 -33.75
N VAL A 1072 24.42 -7.44 -34.61
CA VAL A 1072 25.01 -6.32 -35.36
C VAL A 1072 24.56 -5.01 -34.73
N THR A 1073 25.51 -4.12 -34.44
CA THR A 1073 25.24 -2.89 -33.70
C THR A 1073 26.18 -1.76 -34.13
N THR A 1074 25.87 -0.53 -33.75
CA THR A 1074 26.73 0.63 -33.93
C THR A 1074 27.68 0.82 -32.74
N PRO A 1075 28.73 1.67 -32.84
CA PRO A 1075 29.56 2.01 -31.70
C PRO A 1075 28.75 2.56 -30.51
N ILE A 1076 27.68 3.31 -30.77
CA ILE A 1076 26.77 3.81 -29.73
C ILE A 1076 25.93 2.67 -29.12
N GLY A 1077 25.48 1.71 -29.92
CA GLY A 1077 24.76 0.54 -29.42
C GLY A 1077 25.62 -0.39 -28.56
N ALA A 1078 26.93 -0.44 -28.81
CA ALA A 1078 27.90 -1.19 -28.01
C ALA A 1078 28.49 -0.41 -26.81
N GLU A 1079 28.14 0.88 -26.68
CA GLU A 1079 28.68 1.75 -25.62
C GLU A 1079 28.38 1.18 -24.22
N GLY A 1080 29.43 1.15 -23.39
CA GLY A 1080 29.37 0.72 -21.99
C GLY A 1080 29.50 -0.79 -21.77
N LEU A 1081 29.58 -1.59 -22.84
CA LEU A 1081 29.91 -3.01 -22.71
C LEU A 1081 31.40 -3.20 -22.30
N PRO A 1082 31.70 -4.21 -21.48
CA PRO A 1082 33.04 -4.45 -20.95
C PRO A 1082 33.99 -5.02 -22.02
N GLY A 1083 35.28 -4.73 -21.86
CA GLY A 1083 36.32 -5.18 -22.81
C GLY A 1083 36.20 -4.56 -24.21
N ASP A 1084 36.82 -5.20 -25.21
CA ASP A 1084 36.64 -4.81 -26.61
C ASP A 1084 35.37 -5.46 -27.17
N ALA A 1085 34.27 -4.72 -27.24
CA ALA A 1085 33.01 -5.20 -27.77
C ALA A 1085 33.11 -5.75 -29.21
N ASN A 1086 34.10 -5.32 -30.02
CA ASN A 1086 34.32 -5.88 -31.36
C ASN A 1086 34.83 -7.34 -31.32
N ALA A 1087 35.37 -7.79 -30.19
CA ALA A 1087 35.87 -9.15 -30.04
C ALA A 1087 34.74 -10.18 -29.96
N TYR A 1088 33.52 -9.77 -29.60
CA TYR A 1088 32.37 -10.67 -29.43
C TYR A 1088 31.06 -10.17 -30.07
N LEU A 1089 31.02 -8.95 -30.61
CA LEU A 1089 29.89 -8.41 -31.37
C LEU A 1089 30.33 -7.87 -32.75
N SER A 1090 29.36 -7.72 -33.64
CA SER A 1090 29.55 -7.03 -34.91
C SER A 1090 29.29 -5.53 -34.79
N VAL A 1091 30.26 -4.78 -34.27
CA VAL A 1091 30.16 -3.31 -34.17
C VAL A 1091 30.60 -2.66 -35.48
N ARG A 1092 29.73 -1.84 -36.11
CA ARG A 1092 29.98 -1.21 -37.40
C ARG A 1092 29.52 0.25 -37.39
N ASP A 1093 30.38 1.14 -37.88
CA ASP A 1093 30.18 2.60 -37.88
C ASP A 1093 29.76 3.16 -39.25
N THR A 1094 29.71 2.31 -40.29
CA THR A 1094 29.33 2.67 -41.66
C THR A 1094 28.16 1.84 -42.16
N GLU A 1095 27.33 2.42 -43.03
CA GLU A 1095 26.17 1.75 -43.65
C GLU A 1095 26.60 0.46 -44.36
N GLN A 1096 27.64 0.54 -45.22
CA GLN A 1096 28.17 -0.64 -45.91
C GLN A 1096 28.69 -1.71 -44.95
N GLY A 1097 29.38 -1.30 -43.88
CA GLY A 1097 29.87 -2.25 -42.88
C GLY A 1097 28.75 -3.01 -42.17
N VAL A 1098 27.61 -2.35 -41.88
CA VAL A 1098 26.43 -3.00 -41.32
C VAL A 1098 25.81 -3.97 -42.33
N ILE A 1099 25.66 -3.56 -43.59
CA ILE A 1099 25.12 -4.40 -44.68
C ILE A 1099 25.95 -5.67 -44.86
N ASP A 1100 27.26 -5.52 -45.05
CA ASP A 1100 28.17 -6.65 -45.31
C ASP A 1100 28.12 -7.69 -44.18
N GLN A 1101 28.03 -7.20 -42.94
CA GLN A 1101 28.02 -8.05 -41.76
C GLN A 1101 26.68 -8.75 -41.54
N LEU A 1102 25.55 -8.08 -41.82
CA LEU A 1102 24.23 -8.72 -41.82
C LEU A 1102 24.15 -9.80 -42.89
N VAL A 1103 24.59 -9.52 -44.10
CA VAL A 1103 24.62 -10.51 -45.20
C VAL A 1103 25.47 -11.72 -44.80
N LEU A 1104 26.64 -11.51 -44.21
CA LEU A 1104 27.50 -12.61 -43.74
C LEU A 1104 26.79 -13.50 -42.71
N LEU A 1105 26.16 -12.92 -41.68
CA LEU A 1105 25.47 -13.68 -40.63
C LEU A 1105 24.18 -14.36 -41.14
N LEU A 1106 23.45 -13.73 -42.07
CA LEU A 1106 22.27 -14.33 -42.68
C LEU A 1106 22.59 -15.51 -43.60
N THR A 1107 23.82 -15.60 -44.11
CA THR A 1107 24.22 -16.60 -45.11
C THR A 1107 25.23 -17.65 -44.64
N SER A 1108 25.90 -17.44 -43.50
CA SER A 1108 26.93 -18.34 -42.97
C SER A 1108 26.62 -18.82 -41.55
N ASP A 1109 26.40 -20.13 -41.38
CA ASP A 1109 26.20 -20.74 -40.05
C ASP A 1109 27.49 -20.66 -39.21
N ASP A 1110 28.66 -20.93 -39.80
CA ASP A 1110 29.96 -20.84 -39.12
C ASP A 1110 30.22 -19.44 -38.53
N ALA A 1111 29.80 -18.38 -39.23
CA ALA A 1111 29.95 -17.00 -38.77
C ALA A 1111 29.02 -16.71 -37.57
N CYS A 1112 27.78 -17.23 -37.59
CA CYS A 1112 26.86 -17.14 -36.46
C CYS A 1112 27.43 -17.88 -35.24
N ASP A 1113 27.81 -19.14 -35.40
CA ASP A 1113 28.30 -19.99 -34.32
C ASP A 1113 29.58 -19.43 -33.69
N SER A 1114 30.49 -18.90 -34.52
CA SER A 1114 31.69 -18.24 -34.03
C SER A 1114 31.39 -17.01 -33.18
N GLN A 1115 30.44 -16.16 -33.60
CA GLN A 1115 30.10 -14.97 -32.83
C GLN A 1115 29.38 -15.33 -31.52
N VAL A 1116 28.44 -16.28 -31.57
CA VAL A 1116 27.74 -16.77 -30.37
C VAL A 1116 28.72 -17.36 -29.36
N SER A 1117 29.68 -18.18 -29.81
CA SER A 1117 30.69 -18.75 -28.91
C SER A 1117 31.57 -17.69 -28.22
N LEU A 1118 31.87 -16.58 -28.91
CA LEU A 1118 32.61 -15.45 -28.34
C LEU A 1118 31.74 -14.64 -27.37
N ALA A 1119 30.48 -14.39 -27.74
CA ALA A 1119 29.50 -13.72 -26.89
C ALA A 1119 29.23 -14.51 -25.59
N ASP A 1120 29.11 -15.83 -25.66
CA ASP A 1120 28.94 -16.71 -24.49
C ASP A 1120 30.11 -16.57 -23.51
N LYS A 1121 31.34 -16.58 -24.03
CA LYS A 1121 32.54 -16.38 -23.20
C LYS A 1121 32.51 -15.01 -22.52
N ALA A 1122 32.13 -13.96 -23.25
CA ALA A 1122 32.01 -12.62 -22.71
C ALA A 1122 30.89 -12.50 -21.65
N LEU A 1123 29.75 -13.18 -21.82
CA LEU A 1123 28.68 -13.23 -20.82
C LEU A 1123 29.17 -13.86 -19.51
N ILE A 1124 29.82 -15.02 -19.59
CA ILE A 1124 30.32 -15.72 -18.41
C ILE A 1124 31.50 -14.98 -17.76
N GLU A 1125 32.33 -14.28 -18.54
CA GLU A 1125 33.46 -13.51 -18.00
C GLU A 1125 33.02 -12.22 -17.30
N TYR A 1126 32.14 -11.43 -17.92
CA TYR A 1126 31.83 -10.07 -17.46
C TYR A 1126 30.45 -9.89 -16.83
N PHE A 1127 29.52 -10.81 -17.08
CA PHE A 1127 28.14 -10.79 -16.57
C PHE A 1127 27.85 -12.06 -15.75
N SER A 1128 28.80 -12.50 -14.93
CA SER A 1128 28.62 -13.64 -14.05
C SER A 1128 27.85 -13.28 -12.77
N LYS A 1129 27.19 -14.28 -12.17
CA LYS A 1129 26.57 -14.10 -10.84
C LYS A 1129 27.60 -13.67 -9.80
N ASP A 1130 28.83 -14.18 -9.86
CA ASP A 1130 29.93 -13.78 -8.97
C ASP A 1130 30.27 -12.29 -9.08
N ALA A 1131 30.26 -11.71 -10.28
CA ALA A 1131 30.47 -10.27 -10.46
C ALA A 1131 29.33 -9.45 -9.82
N ALA A 1132 28.07 -9.86 -10.00
CA ALA A 1132 26.93 -9.20 -9.38
C ALA A 1132 26.94 -9.30 -7.85
N LEU A 1133 27.38 -10.44 -7.33
CA LEU A 1133 27.55 -10.68 -5.89
C LEU A 1133 28.69 -9.87 -5.31
N THR A 1134 29.82 -9.78 -6.00
CA THR A 1134 30.93 -8.91 -5.60
C THR A 1134 30.44 -7.47 -5.47
N ALA A 1135 29.71 -6.98 -6.47
CA ALA A 1135 29.12 -5.65 -6.42
C ALA A 1135 28.12 -5.50 -5.25
N LEU A 1136 27.31 -6.53 -4.95
CA LEU A 1136 26.39 -6.52 -3.82
C LEU A 1136 27.11 -6.48 -2.46
N THR A 1137 28.22 -7.18 -2.28
CA THR A 1137 29.01 -7.10 -1.06
C THR A 1137 29.55 -5.68 -0.85
N THR A 1138 30.03 -5.05 -1.93
CA THR A 1138 30.47 -3.66 -1.91
C THR A 1138 29.33 -2.68 -1.62
N ILE A 1139 28.12 -2.93 -2.16
CA ILE A 1139 26.89 -2.14 -1.89
C ILE A 1139 26.58 -2.07 -0.40
N LEU A 1140 26.84 -3.14 0.33
CA LEU A 1140 26.42 -3.28 1.73
C LEU A 1140 27.51 -2.82 2.71
N GLY A 1141 28.66 -2.36 2.22
CA GLY A 1141 29.79 -1.98 3.06
C GLY A 1141 30.35 -3.16 3.89
N LEU A 1142 30.13 -4.40 3.45
CA LEU A 1142 30.47 -5.63 4.20
C LEU A 1142 31.91 -6.11 3.99
N ASP A 1143 32.76 -5.34 3.31
CA ASP A 1143 34.19 -5.65 3.08
C ASP A 1143 35.08 -5.58 4.34
N LYS A 1144 34.48 -5.65 5.54
CA LYS A 1144 35.22 -5.77 6.79
C LYS A 1144 34.68 -6.97 7.57
N SER A 1145 35.35 -8.11 7.35
CA SER A 1145 35.34 -9.34 8.12
C SER A 1145 33.98 -10.04 8.26
N ASP A 1146 33.74 -11.08 7.46
CA ASP A 1146 33.05 -12.33 7.88
C ASP A 1146 33.16 -13.40 6.77
N GLU A 1147 34.38 -13.66 6.28
CA GLU A 1147 34.72 -15.00 5.76
C GLU A 1147 35.24 -15.82 6.96
N VAL A 1148 34.34 -16.58 7.60
CA VAL A 1148 34.67 -17.80 8.38
C VAL A 1148 33.57 -18.84 8.17
#